data_AF-A0A8C2HZS3-F1
#
_entry.id   AF-A0A8C2HZS3-F1
#
_cell.length_a   1.000
_cell.length_b   1.000
_cell.length_c   1.000
_cell.angle_alpha   90.00
_cell.angle_beta   90.00
_cell.angle_gamma   90.00
#
_symmetry.space_group_name_H-M   'P 1'
#
loop_
_entity.id
_entity.type
_entity.pdbx_description
1 polymer ?
#
loop_
_entity_poly.entity_id
_entity_poly.type
_entity_poly.pdbx_seq_one_letter_code
_entity_poly.pdbx_strand_id
1 'polypeptide(L)'
;RPPDLLQCRNHVWICTLSRLIVLVAFRLQVPICTESVCIGSVMVPNQHSRKPDEVRGKEELLTLATDFIDQYYTSIKRCGSKAHDDRLEEVKKEIETSGTYQLKDTELIYGAKHAWRNAARCVGRIQWSKLQVFDARDCTTAHGMFNYICNHIKYATNKGNLRSAITIFPQRTDGKHDFRVWNSQLIRYAGYKQPDGSILGDPASVELTEICIQQGWKAPKSRFDVLPLLLQANGNDPELFEIPEEPNILFEWFKELNLKWYGLPAVSNMLLEIGGLEFTACPFSGWYMGTEIGVRDFCDSSRYNILEEVATMMGLDTRKTSSLWKDQALVEINIAVLYSFQMSKVTIVDHHSATESFMKHMENEYRVRGGCPGDWVWIVPPMSSSITPVFHQEMLNYRLTPSFEYQPDPWNTHVWKGVNGTPTKKRTIGFKKLAKAVKFSAKLMGQAMAKRVKATILFATETGKSQDYAKTLCEIFKHAFDAKVISMDEYDTVDLEHETLVLAVTSTTSICLCSCGSSTFNTLFLPCRFSVFGLGSRAYPHFCAFAHAVDTLFEELGGERILRMGEGDELCGQEESFRTWAKKVFKAACDVFCVGDDVNIEKANNSLISNDRSWKKSKFRMTYTAEAPTLTEGTFVHKRKVYGAKFLMRQNLQSGRSIRSTIFVRLDANNHESLKYLPGDHLGVFPGNNEVLVTTLIEKLEDAPPINQIVKVEFLDDTSLFSAGVISNWTDESRIPPCTIYQAFKYFLDITTPPSPLLLQQFAPLATNEKQRKRLEVLSKEYEEWKWYNNPTIVEVLEEFPSLQIPSTLLLTQLPLLQARYYSISSSPDLHPGEIHLTVAVVSYRPRDGEGPIHHGVCSSWLNSLEEGDTVPCFVRGAPTFRMPKDSQVPCILIGPGTGIAPFRSFWQQRLYDIENKGRLLVACPMILVFGCRQSQIDHIYKEETIQAKNKEVFKELYTAYSREPGKPKKYVQDVLREQLSETVYKYLREEGGHIYVCGDVTMAGDVLKTVQQIFKLHGNMSLEDAGFYISKLRDEHRYHEDIFGVTLRTYEVTNRLRSESIAFIEEIPLRGVTYFDVL
;
A
#
# COMPACT_ATOMS: atom_id res chain seq x y z
N ARG A 1 -35.19 -1.57 -43.22
CA ARG A 1 -34.20 -0.92 -44.10
C ARG A 1 -33.71 0.35 -43.38
N PRO A 2 -32.39 0.61 -43.41
CA PRO A 2 -31.62 1.55 -42.55
C PRO A 2 -31.81 3.04 -43.00
N PRO A 3 -31.32 4.13 -42.34
CA PRO A 3 -29.96 4.32 -41.75
C PRO A 3 -29.76 5.32 -40.54
N ASP A 4 -28.68 5.10 -39.76
CA ASP A 4 -27.60 6.01 -39.26
C ASP A 4 -27.86 7.51 -38.90
N LEU A 5 -27.19 8.21 -37.95
CA LEU A 5 -26.00 8.03 -37.09
C LEU A 5 -25.92 9.24 -36.10
N LEU A 6 -25.51 8.99 -34.84
CA LEU A 6 -24.65 9.84 -33.95
C LEU A 6 -24.97 11.35 -33.72
N GLN A 7 -25.43 11.73 -32.49
CA GLN A 7 -24.69 12.63 -31.56
C GLN A 7 -25.47 13.04 -30.28
N CYS A 8 -24.72 13.06 -29.17
CA CYS A 8 -24.89 13.89 -27.96
C CYS A 8 -25.90 13.49 -26.85
N ARG A 9 -25.54 12.43 -26.12
CA ARG A 9 -25.72 12.35 -24.66
C ARG A 9 -24.80 13.37 -23.97
N ASN A 10 -25.32 14.51 -23.49
CA ASN A 10 -24.57 15.41 -22.60
C ASN A 10 -25.43 16.37 -21.74
N HIS A 11 -26.69 16.01 -21.44
CA HIS A 11 -27.61 16.96 -20.78
C HIS A 11 -28.10 16.57 -19.37
N VAL A 12 -27.58 15.51 -18.74
CA VAL A 12 -28.01 15.12 -17.37
C VAL A 12 -26.96 15.46 -16.29
N TRP A 13 -25.77 15.93 -16.69
CA TRP A 13 -24.67 16.29 -15.77
C TRP A 13 -24.70 17.73 -15.23
N ILE A 14 -25.70 18.53 -15.59
CA ILE A 14 -25.68 19.99 -15.32
C ILE A 14 -26.50 20.39 -14.07
N CYS A 15 -27.39 19.53 -13.56
CA CYS A 15 -28.25 19.91 -12.41
C CYS A 15 -27.74 19.46 -11.03
N THR A 16 -26.77 18.56 -10.95
CA THR A 16 -26.26 18.04 -9.66
C THR A 16 -25.02 18.77 -9.14
N LEU A 17 -24.33 19.57 -9.97
CA LEU A 17 -23.14 20.33 -9.55
C LEU A 17 -23.45 21.61 -8.75
N SER A 18 -24.68 22.12 -8.81
CA SER A 18 -25.03 23.41 -8.18
C SER A 18 -25.44 23.30 -6.71
N ARG A 19 -25.57 22.08 -6.16
CA ARG A 19 -25.88 21.85 -4.74
C ARG A 19 -24.66 21.48 -3.88
N LEU A 20 -23.47 21.34 -4.49
CA LEU A 20 -22.23 20.95 -3.80
C LEU A 20 -21.48 22.12 -3.11
N ILE A 21 -22.01 23.35 -3.15
CA ILE A 21 -21.29 24.57 -2.71
C ILE A 21 -21.64 25.02 -1.28
N VAL A 22 -22.60 24.40 -0.59
CA VAL A 22 -22.99 24.85 0.76
C VAL A 22 -23.10 23.66 1.70
N LEU A 23 -21.99 23.31 2.35
CA LEU A 23 -21.87 22.70 3.71
C LEU A 23 -20.48 22.06 3.86
N VAL A 24 -19.44 22.89 3.97
CA VAL A 24 -18.13 22.47 4.48
C VAL A 24 -17.72 23.48 5.54
N ALA A 25 -17.99 23.15 6.79
CA ALA A 25 -17.39 23.79 7.94
C ALA A 25 -17.45 22.80 9.11
N PHE A 26 -16.49 21.88 9.22
CA PHE A 26 -16.07 21.37 10.53
C PHE A 26 -14.59 20.98 10.51
N ARG A 27 -13.91 21.49 11.54
CA ARG A 27 -12.47 21.49 11.81
C ARG A 27 -11.93 20.08 12.08
N LEU A 28 -10.77 19.76 11.52
CA LEU A 28 -9.87 18.75 12.07
C LEU A 28 -8.66 19.49 12.68
N GLN A 29 -8.51 19.39 14.00
CA GLN A 29 -7.33 19.83 14.75
C GLN A 29 -6.16 18.88 14.47
N VAL A 30 -4.99 19.43 14.15
CA VAL A 30 -3.72 18.71 14.04
C VAL A 30 -3.13 18.55 15.45
N PRO A 31 -2.49 17.41 15.80
CA PRO A 31 -2.01 17.17 17.16
C PRO A 31 -0.87 18.12 17.51
N ILE A 32 -0.97 18.76 18.66
CA ILE A 32 0.08 19.59 19.27
C ILE A 32 1.08 18.64 19.96
N CYS A 33 2.35 19.04 20.10
CA CYS A 33 3.27 18.37 21.03
C CYS A 33 2.59 18.21 22.39
N THR A 34 2.57 17.00 22.94
CA THR A 34 2.05 16.76 24.29
C THR A 34 3.20 16.81 25.29
N GLU A 35 2.89 16.89 26.59
CA GLU A 35 3.89 16.78 27.66
C GLU A 35 4.68 15.45 27.61
N SER A 36 4.18 14.45 26.89
CA SER A 36 4.75 13.11 26.76
C SER A 36 5.32 12.78 25.37
N VAL A 37 5.03 13.58 24.33
CA VAL A 37 5.44 13.29 22.94
C VAL A 37 5.73 14.59 22.18
N CYS A 38 6.99 14.77 21.79
CA CYS A 38 7.40 15.79 20.82
C CYS A 38 7.26 15.21 19.40
N ILE A 39 6.38 15.77 18.57
CA ILE A 39 6.08 15.27 17.20
C ILE A 39 7.11 15.74 16.15
N GLY A 40 8.18 16.42 16.60
CA GLY A 40 9.44 16.46 15.88
C GLY A 40 9.72 17.73 15.08
N SER A 41 11.03 17.93 14.90
CA SER A 41 11.69 18.97 14.11
C SER A 41 11.58 18.67 12.61
N VAL A 42 11.24 19.66 11.79
CA VAL A 42 11.15 19.54 10.31
C VAL A 42 11.81 20.75 9.65
N MET A 43 12.53 20.58 8.54
CA MET A 43 13.25 21.70 7.90
C MET A 43 12.33 22.88 7.57
N VAL A 44 11.18 22.59 6.96
CA VAL A 44 10.13 23.57 6.69
C VAL A 44 8.92 23.19 7.57
N PRO A 45 8.60 23.98 8.61
CA PRO A 45 7.48 23.68 9.48
C PRO A 45 6.19 23.93 8.71
N ASN A 46 5.20 23.06 8.91
CA ASN A 46 3.84 23.39 8.50
C ASN A 46 3.47 24.72 9.17
N GLN A 47 2.99 25.68 8.37
CA GLN A 47 2.48 26.96 8.84
C GLN A 47 1.25 26.68 9.75
N HIS A 48 1.48 26.27 10.99
CA HIS A 48 0.49 26.28 12.07
C HIS A 48 0.20 27.74 12.33
N SER A 49 -0.69 28.27 11.51
CA SER A 49 -1.03 29.66 11.47
C SER A 49 -2.45 29.75 11.99
N ARG A 50 -2.61 30.49 13.08
CA ARG A 50 -3.93 30.96 13.47
C ARG A 50 -4.53 31.69 12.27
N LYS A 51 -5.75 31.32 11.87
CA LYS A 51 -6.40 31.95 10.72
C LYS A 51 -6.62 33.43 11.04
N PRO A 52 -6.39 34.35 10.09
CA PRO A 52 -6.60 35.80 10.31
C PRO A 52 -7.99 36.13 10.87
N ASP A 53 -9.00 35.30 10.57
CA ASP A 53 -10.40 35.49 10.97
C ASP A 53 -10.73 35.02 12.41
N GLU A 54 -9.81 34.36 13.13
CA GLU A 54 -10.03 33.83 14.48
C GLU A 54 -9.57 34.83 15.56
N VAL A 55 -10.34 35.91 15.76
CA VAL A 55 -10.09 36.92 16.80
C VAL A 55 -10.13 36.28 18.21
N ARG A 56 -9.16 36.59 19.08
CA ARG A 56 -9.14 36.14 20.49
C ARG A 56 -10.39 36.61 21.22
N GLY A 57 -10.98 35.71 22.02
CA GLY A 57 -12.01 36.10 22.97
C GLY A 57 -11.44 37.05 24.04
N LYS A 58 -12.28 37.94 24.59
CA LYS A 58 -11.84 38.89 25.63
C LYS A 58 -11.25 38.19 26.86
N GLU A 59 -11.82 37.05 27.27
CA GLU A 59 -11.29 36.25 28.39
C GLU A 59 -9.91 35.67 28.07
N GLU A 60 -9.74 35.03 26.91
CA GLU A 60 -8.45 34.48 26.47
C GLU A 60 -7.39 35.59 26.39
N LEU A 61 -7.75 36.74 25.82
CA LEU A 61 -6.86 37.88 25.71
C LEU A 61 -6.47 38.44 27.09
N LEU A 62 -7.42 38.55 28.01
CA LEU A 62 -7.18 39.05 29.36
C LEU A 62 -6.21 38.14 30.14
N THR A 63 -6.37 36.82 30.03
CA THR A 63 -5.45 35.86 30.65
C THR A 63 -4.02 36.04 30.13
N LEU A 64 -3.84 36.05 28.80
CA LEU A 64 -2.52 36.19 28.19
C LEU A 64 -1.89 37.57 28.48
N ALA A 65 -2.70 38.62 28.51
CA ALA A 65 -2.23 39.96 28.85
C ALA A 65 -1.78 40.02 30.32
N THR A 66 -2.54 39.43 31.24
CA THR A 66 -2.20 39.35 32.67
C THR A 66 -0.88 38.60 32.85
N ASP A 67 -0.74 37.40 32.27
CA ASP A 67 0.48 36.59 32.35
C ASP A 67 1.71 37.35 31.85
N PHE A 68 1.56 38.12 30.76
CA PHE A 68 2.65 38.91 30.20
C PHE A 68 3.01 40.14 31.06
N ILE A 69 2.01 40.86 31.58
CA ILE A 69 2.24 42.00 32.48
C ILE A 69 2.93 41.53 33.78
N ASP A 70 2.48 40.41 34.34
CA ASP A 70 3.12 39.78 35.51
C ASP A 70 4.59 39.44 35.22
N GLN A 71 4.88 38.85 34.05
CA GLN A 71 6.24 38.55 33.61
C GLN A 71 7.10 39.82 33.50
N TYR A 72 6.57 40.88 32.88
CA TYR A 72 7.28 42.15 32.74
C TYR A 72 7.58 42.78 34.11
N TYR A 73 6.59 42.92 34.98
CA TYR A 73 6.77 43.53 36.30
C TYR A 73 7.64 42.69 37.23
N THR A 74 7.62 41.37 37.08
CA THR A 74 8.57 40.47 37.77
C THR A 74 10.01 40.73 37.31
N SER A 75 10.25 40.92 36.01
CA SER A 75 11.59 41.16 35.47
C SER A 75 12.24 42.45 35.98
N ILE A 76 11.44 43.48 36.26
CA ILE A 76 11.89 44.75 36.83
C ILE A 76 11.75 44.82 38.35
N LYS A 77 11.43 43.68 39.00
CA LYS A 77 11.26 43.56 40.47
C LYS A 77 10.20 44.49 41.06
N ARG A 78 9.07 44.67 40.36
CA ARG A 78 7.93 45.51 40.78
C ARG A 78 6.58 44.76 40.77
N CYS A 79 6.60 43.44 40.66
CA CYS A 79 5.40 42.61 40.78
C CYS A 79 4.74 42.81 42.16
N GLY A 80 3.41 42.96 42.18
CA GLY A 80 2.62 43.26 43.39
C GLY A 80 2.77 44.69 43.94
N SER A 81 3.35 45.62 43.16
CA SER A 81 3.38 47.04 43.52
C SER A 81 2.10 47.75 43.07
N LYS A 82 1.76 48.90 43.65
CA LYS A 82 0.59 49.70 43.21
C LYS A 82 0.59 49.99 41.70
N ALA A 83 1.76 50.28 41.13
CA ALA A 83 1.90 50.53 39.68
C ALA A 83 1.68 49.27 38.81
N HIS A 84 1.79 48.09 39.40
CA HIS A 84 1.46 46.81 38.76
C HIS A 84 -0.05 46.59 38.75
N ASP A 85 -0.68 46.71 39.91
CA ASP A 85 -2.13 46.51 40.07
C ASP A 85 -2.91 47.55 39.25
N ASP A 86 -2.50 48.81 39.28
CA ASP A 86 -3.08 49.89 38.47
C ASP A 86 -2.98 49.59 36.96
N ARG A 87 -1.88 48.95 36.52
CA ARG A 87 -1.69 48.59 35.11
C ARG A 87 -2.55 47.39 34.70
N LEU A 88 -2.69 46.38 35.57
CA LEU A 88 -3.59 45.24 35.32
C LEU A 88 -5.04 45.70 35.20
N GLU A 89 -5.49 46.60 36.07
CA GLU A 89 -6.84 47.19 35.97
C GLU A 89 -7.01 48.08 34.72
N GLU A 90 -5.99 48.84 34.32
CA GLU A 90 -5.98 49.60 33.06
C GLU A 90 -6.15 48.67 31.85
N VAL A 91 -5.34 47.61 31.75
CA VAL A 91 -5.41 46.61 30.66
C VAL A 91 -6.76 45.90 30.64
N LYS A 92 -7.25 45.48 31.80
CA LYS A 92 -8.57 44.84 31.91
C LYS A 92 -9.68 45.75 31.40
N LYS A 93 -9.67 47.03 31.79
CA LYS A 93 -10.64 48.02 31.34
C LYS A 93 -10.53 48.29 29.83
N GLU A 94 -9.33 48.36 29.27
CA GLU A 94 -9.11 48.50 27.83
C GLU A 94 -9.71 47.33 27.04
N ILE A 95 -9.47 46.09 27.49
CA ILE A 95 -10.00 44.87 26.85
C ILE A 95 -11.52 44.82 26.96
N GLU A 96 -12.09 45.14 28.12
CA GLU A 96 -13.53 45.17 28.32
C GLU A 96 -14.22 46.18 27.39
N THR A 97 -13.63 47.39 27.26
CA THR A 97 -14.22 48.50 26.49
C THR A 97 -13.99 48.38 24.98
N SER A 98 -12.77 48.10 24.55
CA SER A 98 -12.36 48.15 23.14
C SER A 98 -12.20 46.76 22.49
N GLY A 99 -12.18 45.69 23.28
CA GLY A 99 -11.89 44.33 22.82
C GLY A 99 -10.40 44.03 22.63
N THR A 100 -9.51 45.00 22.89
CA THR A 100 -8.06 44.85 22.83
C THR A 100 -7.38 45.77 23.86
N TYR A 101 -6.04 45.81 23.90
CA TYR A 101 -5.28 46.75 24.73
C TYR A 101 -4.02 47.20 24.01
N GLN A 102 -3.36 48.24 24.53
CA GLN A 102 -2.12 48.76 23.98
C GLN A 102 -0.93 48.52 24.91
N LEU A 103 0.18 48.02 24.37
CA LEU A 103 1.44 47.93 25.10
C LEU A 103 2.07 49.31 25.27
N LYS A 104 2.62 49.57 26.45
CA LYS A 104 3.54 50.70 26.68
C LYS A 104 4.89 50.43 26.01
N ASP A 105 5.65 51.46 25.68
CA ASP A 105 6.93 51.32 24.97
C ASP A 105 7.89 50.34 25.65
N THR A 106 7.97 50.40 26.99
CA THR A 106 8.81 49.50 27.78
C THR A 106 8.32 48.06 27.77
N GLU A 107 7.00 47.84 27.70
CA GLU A 107 6.37 46.52 27.57
C GLU A 107 6.64 45.94 26.18
N LEU A 108 6.49 46.75 25.11
CA LEU A 108 6.78 46.36 23.73
C LEU A 108 8.25 45.96 23.57
N ILE A 109 9.18 46.77 24.09
CA ILE A 109 10.62 46.49 24.06
C ILE A 109 10.94 45.18 24.79
N TYR A 110 10.34 44.99 25.97
CA TYR A 110 10.52 43.76 26.75
C TYR A 110 10.01 42.53 26.00
N GLY A 111 8.80 42.63 25.43
CA GLY A 111 8.14 41.55 24.71
C GLY A 111 8.90 41.12 23.46
N ALA A 112 9.32 42.07 22.62
CA ALA A 112 10.09 41.79 21.41
C ALA A 112 11.45 41.11 21.71
N LYS A 113 12.14 41.58 22.75
CA LYS A 113 13.39 40.97 23.22
C LYS A 113 13.19 39.53 23.71
N HIS A 114 12.13 39.28 24.46
CA HIS A 114 11.81 37.93 24.96
C HIS A 114 11.33 36.99 23.85
N ALA A 115 10.60 37.49 22.85
CA ALA A 115 10.24 36.71 21.67
C ALA A 115 11.48 36.19 20.94
N TRP A 116 12.53 37.00 20.80
CA TRP A 116 13.79 36.54 20.21
C TRP A 116 14.55 35.58 21.12
N ARG A 117 14.58 35.84 22.44
CA ARG A 117 15.13 34.90 23.45
C ARG A 117 14.46 33.52 23.39
N ASN A 118 13.18 33.47 23.06
CA ASN A 118 12.36 32.26 22.98
C ASN A 118 12.37 31.58 21.60
N ALA A 119 13.01 32.16 20.58
CA ALA A 119 12.92 31.69 19.20
C ALA A 119 13.66 30.35 18.99
N ALA A 120 12.92 29.25 18.88
CA ALA A 120 13.45 27.88 18.78
C ALA A 120 14.37 27.62 17.57
N ARG A 121 14.26 28.44 16.52
CA ARG A 121 15.01 28.33 15.25
C ARG A 121 16.11 29.37 15.05
N CYS A 122 16.45 30.16 16.06
CA CYS A 122 17.53 31.15 15.92
C CYS A 122 18.76 30.71 16.71
N VAL A 123 19.81 30.23 16.03
CA VAL A 123 21.07 29.83 16.67
C VAL A 123 21.79 31.02 17.33
N GLY A 124 21.71 32.21 16.73
CA GLY A 124 22.41 33.44 17.18
C GLY A 124 21.71 34.25 18.27
N ARG A 125 20.70 33.71 18.96
CA ARG A 125 19.82 34.49 19.86
C ARG A 125 20.41 34.86 21.22
N ILE A 126 21.67 34.54 21.51
CA ILE A 126 22.30 34.93 22.80
C ILE A 126 22.32 36.45 23.03
N GLN A 127 22.33 37.24 21.93
CA GLN A 127 22.40 38.70 21.98
C GLN A 127 21.01 39.35 22.13
N TRP A 128 19.97 38.58 22.48
CA TRP A 128 18.57 39.05 22.56
C TRP A 128 18.39 40.35 23.37
N SER A 129 19.19 40.54 24.42
CA SER A 129 19.13 41.73 25.28
C SER A 129 19.56 43.02 24.56
N LYS A 130 20.36 42.92 23.50
CA LYS A 130 20.88 44.04 22.69
C LYS A 130 20.00 44.40 21.49
N LEU A 131 18.88 43.70 21.28
CA LEU A 131 17.95 44.00 20.17
C LEU A 131 17.48 45.46 20.24
N GLN A 132 17.68 46.20 19.16
CA GLN A 132 17.08 47.52 19.00
C GLN A 132 15.65 47.35 18.51
N VAL A 133 14.69 47.97 19.21
CA VAL A 133 13.28 47.97 18.82
C VAL A 133 12.93 49.35 18.29
N PHE A 134 12.37 49.40 17.08
CA PHE A 134 11.74 50.58 16.51
C PHE A 134 10.23 50.41 16.61
N ASP A 135 9.60 51.25 17.43
CA ASP A 135 8.14 51.32 17.50
C ASP A 135 7.64 52.12 16.28
N ALA A 136 6.91 51.45 15.40
CA ALA A 136 6.28 52.02 14.21
C ALA A 136 4.76 51.80 14.25
N ARG A 137 4.17 51.62 15.44
CA ARG A 137 2.72 51.44 15.63
C ARG A 137 1.91 52.70 15.31
N ASP A 138 2.57 53.84 15.11
CA ASP A 138 1.98 55.09 14.62
C ASP A 138 1.82 55.14 13.09
N CYS A 139 2.40 54.17 12.37
CA CYS A 139 2.38 54.13 10.91
C CYS A 139 0.96 53.86 10.36
N THR A 140 0.55 54.64 9.37
CA THR A 140 -0.80 54.54 8.76
C THR A 140 -0.80 54.21 7.27
N THR A 141 0.32 54.35 6.57
CA THR A 141 0.41 54.23 5.10
C THR A 141 1.54 53.30 4.67
N ALA A 142 1.44 52.72 3.46
CA ALA A 142 2.48 51.84 2.92
C ALA A 142 3.79 52.60 2.66
N HIS A 143 3.70 53.86 2.23
CA HIS A 143 4.86 54.74 2.10
C HIS A 143 5.53 55.04 3.47
N GLY A 144 4.73 55.21 4.54
CA GLY A 144 5.24 55.28 5.90
C GLY A 144 5.99 54.02 6.30
N MET A 145 5.44 52.85 5.99
CA MET A 145 6.11 51.56 6.23
C MET A 145 7.45 51.49 5.51
N PHE A 146 7.49 51.90 4.24
CA PHE A 146 8.72 51.93 3.45
C PHE A 146 9.81 52.79 4.08
N ASN A 147 9.46 53.97 4.59
CA ASN A 147 10.42 54.86 5.27
C ASN A 147 10.97 54.24 6.57
N TYR A 148 10.11 53.62 7.38
CA TYR A 148 10.53 52.88 8.57
C TYR A 148 11.45 51.71 8.22
N ILE A 149 11.16 50.98 7.15
CA ILE A 149 11.98 49.86 6.65
C ILE A 149 13.34 50.37 6.13
N CYS A 150 13.38 51.49 5.40
CA CYS A 150 14.65 52.07 4.95
C CYS A 150 15.53 52.51 6.13
N ASN A 151 14.93 53.09 7.18
CA ASN A 151 15.64 53.44 8.40
C ASN A 151 16.15 52.19 9.14
N HIS A 152 15.34 51.12 9.18
CA HIS A 152 15.75 49.82 9.72
C HIS A 152 16.97 49.29 8.99
N ILE A 153 16.92 49.20 7.65
CA ILE A 153 18.03 48.70 6.82
C ILE A 153 19.28 49.53 7.08
N LYS A 154 19.19 50.86 7.00
CA LYS A 154 20.33 51.77 7.25
C LYS A 154 20.96 51.57 8.63
N TYR A 155 20.13 51.45 9.68
CA TYR A 155 20.61 51.22 11.04
C TYR A 155 21.26 49.85 11.20
N ALA A 156 20.63 48.82 10.65
CA ALA A 156 21.06 47.44 10.78
C ALA A 156 22.32 47.16 9.96
N THR A 157 22.45 47.69 8.75
CA THR A 157 23.64 47.52 7.89
C THR A 157 24.89 48.13 8.53
N ASN A 158 24.79 49.30 9.18
CA ASN A 158 25.87 49.94 9.97
C ASN A 158 27.29 49.82 9.34
N LYS A 159 27.40 50.17 8.05
CA LYS A 159 28.66 50.09 7.26
C LYS A 159 29.31 48.70 7.27
N GLY A 160 28.51 47.63 7.25
CA GLY A 160 28.94 46.24 7.27
C GLY A 160 29.01 45.64 8.69
N ASN A 161 29.10 46.45 9.75
CA ASN A 161 29.10 45.95 11.12
C ASN A 161 27.67 45.75 11.63
N LEU A 162 27.00 44.67 11.19
CA LEU A 162 25.56 44.54 11.31
C LEU A 162 25.07 44.63 12.77
N ARG A 163 23.89 45.23 12.97
CA ARG A 163 23.23 45.38 14.27
C ARG A 163 21.86 44.71 14.25
N SER A 164 21.54 43.96 15.30
CA SER A 164 20.19 43.38 15.43
C SER A 164 19.15 44.46 15.67
N ALA A 165 18.13 44.50 14.82
CA ALA A 165 17.02 45.43 14.94
C ALA A 165 15.69 44.72 14.63
N ILE A 166 14.62 45.23 15.20
CA ILE A 166 13.24 44.88 14.83
C ILE A 166 12.43 46.17 14.70
N THR A 167 11.59 46.25 13.67
CA THR A 167 10.60 47.33 13.53
C THR A 167 9.22 46.75 13.67
N ILE A 168 8.40 47.27 14.57
CA ILE A 168 7.09 46.72 14.89
C ILE A 168 6.01 47.68 14.40
N PHE A 169 5.26 47.25 13.39
CA PHE A 169 4.11 47.99 12.84
C PHE A 169 2.84 47.76 13.68
N PRO A 170 1.72 48.46 13.39
CA PRO A 170 0.51 48.33 14.19
C PRO A 170 0.03 46.89 14.37
N GLN A 171 -0.53 46.60 15.55
CA GLN A 171 -1.10 45.29 15.87
C GLN A 171 -2.35 45.00 15.03
N ARG A 172 -2.61 43.72 14.80
CA ARG A 172 -3.87 43.22 14.27
C ARG A 172 -5.01 43.57 15.22
N THR A 173 -6.12 44.04 14.65
CA THR A 173 -7.35 44.35 15.38
C THR A 173 -8.50 43.41 15.01
N ASP A 174 -8.70 43.14 13.71
CA ASP A 174 -9.86 42.40 13.21
C ASP A 174 -9.56 41.42 12.06
N GLY A 175 -8.28 41.21 11.73
CA GLY A 175 -7.82 40.34 10.64
C GLY A 175 -8.01 40.91 9.23
N LYS A 176 -8.69 42.05 9.09
CA LYS A 176 -8.91 42.73 7.80
C LYS A 176 -7.98 43.91 7.60
N HIS A 177 -7.62 44.57 8.69
CA HIS A 177 -6.82 45.79 8.72
C HIS A 177 -5.33 45.54 9.01
N ASP A 178 -4.81 44.38 8.62
CA ASP A 178 -3.42 44.01 8.88
C ASP A 178 -2.41 44.90 8.13
N PHE A 179 -1.27 45.11 8.79
CA PHE A 179 -0.04 45.60 8.15
C PHE A 179 0.80 44.38 7.77
N ARG A 180 1.26 44.29 6.51
CA ARG A 180 2.00 43.14 5.98
C ARG A 180 3.17 43.58 5.10
N VAL A 181 4.32 42.95 5.30
CA VAL A 181 5.41 42.91 4.31
C VAL A 181 5.25 41.59 3.56
N TRP A 182 5.00 41.65 2.25
CA TRP A 182 4.75 40.44 1.46
C TRP A 182 6.04 39.65 1.20
N ASN A 183 7.17 40.34 1.16
CA ASN A 183 8.48 39.72 1.05
C ASN A 183 8.78 38.90 2.31
N SER A 184 9.31 37.70 2.14
CA SER A 184 9.77 36.85 3.26
C SER A 184 10.99 37.41 3.97
N GLN A 185 11.85 38.10 3.20
CA GLN A 185 12.98 38.88 3.70
C GLN A 185 12.94 40.25 3.02
N LEU A 186 13.40 41.30 3.70
CA LEU A 186 13.41 42.65 3.15
C LEU A 186 14.21 42.71 1.85
N ILE A 187 15.42 42.15 1.85
CA ILE A 187 16.25 42.03 0.65
C ILE A 187 16.23 40.57 0.23
N ARG A 188 15.82 40.30 -1.01
CA ARG A 188 15.80 38.93 -1.58
C ARG A 188 15.91 39.00 -3.10
N TYR A 189 16.48 37.97 -3.71
CA TYR A 189 16.57 37.88 -5.16
C TYR A 189 15.31 37.32 -5.81
N ALA A 190 15.03 37.76 -7.04
CA ALA A 190 13.92 37.30 -7.87
C ALA A 190 14.18 35.90 -8.45
N GLY A 191 13.10 35.19 -8.79
CA GLY A 191 13.13 33.88 -9.44
C GLY A 191 12.25 33.88 -10.68
N TYR A 192 12.84 33.55 -11.84
CA TYR A 192 12.16 33.57 -13.13
C TYR A 192 12.04 32.17 -13.70
N LYS A 193 10.80 31.70 -13.83
CA LYS A 193 10.50 30.42 -14.47
C LYS A 193 10.74 30.52 -15.98
N GLN A 194 11.61 29.66 -16.51
CA GLN A 194 11.97 29.59 -17.92
C GLN A 194 11.01 28.67 -18.70
N PRO A 195 10.91 28.82 -20.04
CA PRO A 195 10.04 27.99 -20.88
C PRO A 195 10.35 26.49 -20.84
N ASP A 196 11.61 26.11 -20.59
CA ASP A 196 12.08 24.72 -20.49
C ASP A 196 11.81 24.10 -19.09
N GLY A 197 11.29 24.88 -18.15
CA GLY A 197 11.02 24.47 -16.77
C GLY A 197 12.14 24.76 -15.78
N SER A 198 13.31 25.24 -16.24
CA SER A 198 14.38 25.71 -15.35
C SER A 198 14.00 27.04 -14.67
N ILE A 199 14.75 27.42 -13.63
CA ILE A 199 14.56 28.68 -12.92
C ILE A 199 15.85 29.49 -12.99
N LEU A 200 15.74 30.74 -13.44
CA LEU A 200 16.80 31.73 -13.38
C LEU A 200 16.63 32.57 -12.11
N GLY A 201 17.63 32.62 -11.24
CA GLY A 201 17.57 33.34 -9.96
C GLY A 201 17.17 32.44 -8.79
N ASP A 202 16.44 32.98 -7.80
CA ASP A 202 16.07 32.25 -6.58
C ASP A 202 14.75 31.46 -6.74
N PRO A 203 14.76 30.12 -6.73
CA PRO A 203 13.54 29.31 -6.85
C PRO A 203 12.47 29.59 -5.78
N ALA A 204 12.90 29.97 -4.58
CA ALA A 204 11.98 30.23 -3.48
C ALA A 204 11.24 31.58 -3.63
N SER A 205 11.60 32.39 -4.62
CA SER A 205 10.99 33.71 -4.88
C SER A 205 10.08 33.73 -6.11
N VAL A 206 9.90 32.62 -6.82
CA VAL A 206 9.20 32.59 -8.13
C VAL A 206 7.78 33.17 -8.04
N GLU A 207 7.00 32.74 -7.05
CA GLU A 207 5.61 33.18 -6.91
C GLU A 207 5.51 34.69 -6.63
N LEU A 208 6.31 35.19 -5.68
CA LEU A 208 6.36 36.62 -5.38
C LEU A 208 6.88 37.44 -6.56
N THR A 209 7.85 36.91 -7.32
CA THR A 209 8.38 37.55 -8.53
C THR A 209 7.27 37.74 -9.57
N GLU A 210 6.44 36.72 -9.80
CA GLU A 210 5.29 36.82 -10.70
C GLU A 210 4.29 37.89 -10.23
N ILE A 211 4.06 38.00 -8.92
CA ILE A 211 3.18 39.02 -8.34
C ILE A 211 3.77 40.42 -8.56
N CYS A 212 5.05 40.64 -8.27
CA CYS A 212 5.71 41.93 -8.50
C CYS A 212 5.63 42.36 -9.97
N ILE A 213 5.86 41.44 -10.92
CA ILE A 213 5.72 41.71 -12.36
C ILE A 213 4.27 42.08 -12.70
N GLN A 214 3.28 41.39 -12.13
CA GLN A 214 1.86 41.72 -12.34
C GLN A 214 1.46 43.09 -11.77
N GLN A 215 2.12 43.54 -10.69
CA GLN A 215 1.97 44.88 -10.11
C GLN A 215 2.76 45.97 -10.86
N GLY A 216 3.37 45.63 -12.00
CA GLY A 216 4.04 46.60 -12.88
C GLY A 216 5.55 46.72 -12.71
N TRP A 217 6.19 45.86 -11.90
CA TRP A 217 7.65 45.82 -11.82
C TRP A 217 8.27 45.37 -13.13
N LYS A 218 9.25 46.15 -13.62
CA LYS A 218 10.01 45.84 -14.82
C LYS A 218 11.23 45.00 -14.47
N ALA A 219 11.03 43.68 -14.43
CA ALA A 219 12.08 42.71 -14.11
C ALA A 219 13.32 42.84 -15.04
N PRO A 220 14.53 43.06 -14.51
CA PRO A 220 15.78 43.08 -15.28
C PRO A 220 16.16 41.72 -15.89
N LYS A 221 15.71 40.62 -15.27
CA LYS A 221 15.94 39.22 -15.65
C LYS A 221 17.39 38.75 -15.56
N SER A 222 18.10 39.12 -14.50
CA SER A 222 19.40 38.55 -14.13
C SER A 222 19.28 37.52 -12.99
N ARG A 223 20.34 36.77 -12.73
CA ARG A 223 20.41 35.74 -11.67
C ARG A 223 20.28 36.33 -10.25
N PHE A 224 20.60 37.60 -10.05
CA PHE A 224 20.65 38.24 -8.72
C PHE A 224 19.93 39.59 -8.71
N ASP A 225 18.79 39.67 -9.38
CA ASP A 225 17.93 40.86 -9.32
C ASP A 225 17.26 40.97 -7.95
N VAL A 226 17.41 42.10 -7.27
CA VAL A 226 16.74 42.36 -6.00
C VAL A 226 15.25 42.61 -6.25
N LEU A 227 14.39 41.90 -5.53
CA LEU A 227 12.95 42.11 -5.57
C LEU A 227 12.58 43.45 -4.93
N PRO A 228 11.60 44.18 -5.48
CA PRO A 228 11.03 45.32 -4.78
C PRO A 228 10.25 44.87 -3.54
N LEU A 229 10.07 45.78 -2.59
CA LEU A 229 9.19 45.56 -1.44
C LEU A 229 7.74 45.74 -1.86
N LEU A 230 6.91 44.77 -1.49
CA LEU A 230 5.47 44.82 -1.67
C LEU A 230 4.82 44.98 -0.29
N LEU A 231 4.34 46.19 0.00
CA LEU A 231 3.94 46.62 1.34
C LEU A 231 2.44 46.89 1.40
N GLN A 232 1.77 46.28 2.37
CA GLN A 232 0.35 46.45 2.62
C GLN A 232 0.16 47.15 3.97
N ALA A 233 -0.49 48.32 3.93
CA ALA A 233 -0.86 49.06 5.13
C ALA A 233 -2.37 49.00 5.35
N ASN A 234 -2.77 48.66 6.58
CA ASN A 234 -4.15 48.74 7.04
C ASN A 234 -5.17 48.01 6.13
N GLY A 235 -4.83 46.82 5.63
CA GLY A 235 -5.74 46.04 4.79
C GLY A 235 -5.95 46.57 3.36
N ASN A 236 -5.17 47.54 2.90
CA ASN A 236 -5.22 48.01 1.51
C ASN A 236 -4.47 47.09 0.55
N ASP A 237 -4.72 47.26 -0.75
CA ASP A 237 -3.91 46.57 -1.76
C ASP A 237 -2.44 46.98 -1.61
N PRO A 238 -1.50 46.04 -1.81
CA PRO A 238 -0.10 46.34 -1.56
C PRO A 238 0.48 47.29 -2.60
N GLU A 239 1.38 48.16 -2.15
CA GLU A 239 2.12 49.09 -2.99
C GLU A 239 3.57 48.61 -3.18
N LEU A 240 4.13 48.88 -4.36
CA LEU A 240 5.45 48.43 -4.76
C LEU A 240 6.50 49.52 -4.56
N PHE A 241 7.59 49.20 -3.85
CA PHE A 241 8.68 50.13 -3.55
C PHE A 241 10.03 49.52 -3.91
N GLU A 242 10.86 50.25 -4.65
CA GLU A 242 12.24 49.84 -4.92
C GLU A 242 13.12 50.11 -3.70
N ILE A 243 13.91 49.12 -3.30
CA ILE A 243 14.86 49.25 -2.19
C ILE A 243 16.10 50.01 -2.71
N PRO A 244 16.69 50.93 -1.92
CA PRO A 244 17.96 51.55 -2.27
C PRO A 244 19.05 50.51 -2.57
N GLU A 245 19.91 50.76 -3.56
CA GLU A 245 21.01 49.86 -3.89
C GLU A 245 21.96 49.67 -2.69
N GLU A 246 22.04 48.43 -2.19
CA GLU A 246 23.04 48.02 -1.21
C GLU A 246 24.22 47.29 -1.90
N PRO A 247 25.44 47.36 -1.32
CA PRO A 247 26.59 46.66 -1.87
C PRO A 247 26.37 45.14 -1.82
N ASN A 248 26.22 44.52 -2.99
CA ASN A 248 26.25 43.06 -3.13
C ASN A 248 27.67 42.54 -2.89
N ILE A 249 27.79 41.45 -2.14
CA ILE A 249 29.07 40.79 -1.90
C ILE A 249 29.37 39.90 -3.11
N LEU A 250 30.48 40.18 -3.78
CA LEU A 250 30.98 39.43 -4.93
C LEU A 250 31.95 38.34 -4.48
N PHE A 251 31.85 37.18 -5.12
CA PHE A 251 32.68 36.02 -4.81
C PHE A 251 33.85 35.94 -5.80
N GLU A 252 35.01 36.51 -5.44
CA GLU A 252 36.17 36.61 -6.35
C GLU A 252 36.73 35.25 -6.76
N TRP A 253 36.65 34.25 -5.87
CA TRP A 253 37.16 32.90 -6.15
C TRP A 253 36.34 32.15 -7.22
N PHE A 254 35.08 32.55 -7.40
CA PHE A 254 34.15 32.03 -8.42
C PHE A 254 33.66 33.15 -9.35
N LYS A 255 34.57 34.04 -9.76
CA LYS A 255 34.24 35.21 -10.59
C LYS A 255 33.48 34.85 -11.87
N GLU A 256 33.74 33.66 -12.43
CA GLU A 256 33.05 33.13 -13.62
C GLU A 256 31.58 32.77 -13.36
N LEU A 257 31.22 32.34 -12.14
CA LEU A 257 29.84 32.03 -11.76
C LEU A 257 29.02 33.29 -11.42
N ASN A 258 29.69 34.44 -11.27
CA ASN A 258 29.11 35.74 -10.93
C ASN A 258 28.15 35.66 -9.73
N LEU A 259 28.48 34.82 -8.74
CA LEU A 259 27.69 34.64 -7.53
C LEU A 259 27.63 35.95 -6.75
N LYS A 260 26.46 36.23 -6.16
CA LYS A 260 26.23 37.41 -5.31
C LYS A 260 25.39 37.01 -4.11
N TRP A 261 25.62 37.71 -3.00
CA TRP A 261 24.71 37.67 -1.86
C TRP A 261 24.61 39.05 -1.19
N TYR A 262 23.44 39.36 -0.63
CA TYR A 262 23.22 40.59 0.10
C TYR A 262 23.70 40.45 1.56
N GLY A 263 24.26 41.52 2.12
CA GLY A 263 24.92 41.45 3.42
C GLY A 263 23.97 41.34 4.62
N LEU A 264 22.78 41.95 4.54
CA LEU A 264 21.85 42.09 5.66
C LEU A 264 20.73 41.02 5.61
N PRO A 265 20.73 39.99 6.49
CA PRO A 265 19.57 39.13 6.67
C PRO A 265 18.49 39.89 7.42
N ALA A 266 17.31 40.04 6.81
CA ALA A 266 16.18 40.68 7.46
C ALA A 266 14.87 39.94 7.17
N VAL A 267 14.45 39.05 8.07
CA VAL A 267 13.21 38.29 7.96
C VAL A 267 12.02 39.20 8.23
N SER A 268 10.99 39.16 7.38
CA SER A 268 9.88 40.11 7.43
C SER A 268 8.48 39.50 7.42
N ASN A 269 8.36 38.19 7.21
CA ASN A 269 7.08 37.50 7.14
C ASN A 269 6.67 36.76 8.43
N MET A 270 7.38 36.94 9.55
CA MET A 270 6.96 36.34 10.83
C MET A 270 5.95 37.22 11.58
N LEU A 271 5.02 36.58 12.26
CA LEU A 271 4.08 37.17 13.21
C LEU A 271 4.76 37.27 14.58
N LEU A 272 4.73 38.43 15.22
CA LEU A 272 5.19 38.61 16.61
C LEU A 272 3.97 38.59 17.54
N GLU A 273 4.00 37.72 18.56
CA GLU A 273 2.96 37.61 19.58
C GLU A 273 3.51 38.09 20.93
N ILE A 274 2.81 39.03 21.56
CA ILE A 274 3.15 39.60 22.89
C ILE A 274 1.87 39.76 23.72
N GLY A 275 1.75 39.01 24.81
CA GLY A 275 0.67 39.18 25.79
C GLY A 275 -0.74 39.02 25.22
N GLY A 276 -0.89 38.18 24.19
CA GLY A 276 -2.15 38.01 23.50
C GLY A 276 -2.30 38.87 22.23
N LEU A 277 -1.45 39.89 22.03
CA LEU A 277 -1.49 40.78 20.86
C LEU A 277 -0.66 40.22 19.71
N GLU A 278 -1.16 40.41 18.48
CA GLU A 278 -0.60 39.87 17.26
C GLU A 278 -0.09 41.01 16.35
N PHE A 279 1.20 41.02 16.02
CA PHE A 279 1.83 42.02 15.15
C PHE A 279 2.30 41.35 13.85
N THR A 280 1.58 41.63 12.75
CA THR A 280 1.69 40.89 11.48
C THR A 280 2.80 41.38 10.54
N ALA A 281 3.41 42.52 10.86
CA ALA A 281 4.57 43.06 10.17
C ALA A 281 5.63 43.47 11.18
N CYS A 282 6.65 42.62 11.34
CA CYS A 282 7.75 42.83 12.27
C CYS A 282 9.10 42.48 11.65
N PRO A 283 9.59 43.22 10.64
CA PRO A 283 10.89 42.95 10.06
C PRO A 283 11.98 42.95 11.13
N PHE A 284 12.73 41.85 11.17
CA PHE A 284 13.78 41.55 12.12
C PHE A 284 15.08 41.27 11.37
N SER A 285 16.18 41.88 11.79
CA SER A 285 17.50 41.69 11.21
C SER A 285 18.54 41.19 12.22
N GLY A 286 19.52 40.45 11.71
CA GLY A 286 20.59 39.82 12.49
C GLY A 286 21.85 39.62 11.66
N TRP A 287 22.52 38.48 11.86
CA TRP A 287 23.69 38.07 11.08
C TRP A 287 23.45 36.72 10.42
N TYR A 288 24.06 36.51 9.25
CA TYR A 288 24.06 35.20 8.61
C TYR A 288 25.04 34.28 9.34
N MET A 289 24.65 33.01 9.45
CA MET A 289 25.61 31.93 9.61
C MET A 289 26.08 31.50 8.22
N GLY A 290 27.38 31.32 8.02
CA GLY A 290 27.97 31.04 6.70
C GLY A 290 27.29 29.89 5.95
N THR A 291 26.91 28.83 6.67
CA THR A 291 26.26 27.65 6.11
C THR A 291 24.81 27.87 5.67
N GLU A 292 24.15 28.94 6.11
CA GLU A 292 22.83 29.31 5.54
C GLU A 292 22.98 29.71 4.07
N ILE A 293 24.00 30.53 3.76
CA ILE A 293 24.28 30.97 2.39
C ILE A 293 24.97 29.86 1.60
N GLY A 294 26.11 29.38 2.13
CA GLY A 294 27.00 28.48 1.40
C GLY A 294 26.41 27.10 1.18
N VAL A 295 25.57 26.61 2.09
CA VAL A 295 25.03 25.25 2.03
C VAL A 295 23.55 25.29 1.65
N ARG A 296 22.69 25.94 2.46
CA ARG A 296 21.23 25.89 2.24
C ARG A 296 20.76 26.71 1.04
N ASP A 297 21.33 27.89 0.80
CA ASP A 297 20.92 28.70 -0.34
C ASP A 297 21.66 28.29 -1.62
N PHE A 298 22.99 28.14 -1.58
CA PHE A 298 23.76 27.83 -2.79
C PHE A 298 23.78 26.34 -3.18
N CYS A 299 23.93 25.42 -2.23
CA CYS A 299 24.15 24.00 -2.54
C CYS A 299 22.88 23.16 -2.58
N ASP A 300 21.84 23.49 -1.83
CA ASP A 300 20.61 22.68 -1.81
C ASP A 300 19.99 22.57 -3.21
N SER A 301 19.58 21.35 -3.55
CA SER A 301 18.97 21.04 -4.85
C SER A 301 17.63 21.74 -5.10
N SER A 302 16.98 22.21 -4.03
CA SER A 302 15.73 22.98 -4.09
C SER A 302 15.95 24.50 -4.25
N ARG A 303 17.21 24.97 -4.19
CA ARG A 303 17.60 26.38 -4.35
C ARG A 303 18.55 26.55 -5.53
N TYR A 304 19.75 27.10 -5.36
CA TYR A 304 20.61 27.41 -6.51
C TYR A 304 21.38 26.20 -7.06
N ASN A 305 21.51 25.11 -6.29
CA ASN A 305 22.10 23.83 -6.70
C ASN A 305 23.45 23.92 -7.45
N ILE A 306 24.37 24.79 -7.01
CA ILE A 306 25.63 25.08 -7.74
C ILE A 306 26.75 24.06 -7.52
N LEU A 307 26.49 23.02 -6.73
CA LEU A 307 27.51 22.12 -6.20
C LEU A 307 28.32 21.43 -7.31
N GLU A 308 27.65 20.95 -8.37
CA GLU A 308 28.28 20.27 -9.50
C GLU A 308 29.06 21.24 -10.42
N GLU A 309 28.54 22.46 -10.60
CA GLU A 309 29.23 23.52 -11.37
C GLU A 309 30.58 23.85 -10.73
N VAL A 310 30.57 24.04 -9.40
CA VAL A 310 31.79 24.34 -8.63
C VAL A 310 32.75 23.16 -8.62
N ALA A 311 32.26 21.93 -8.41
CA ALA A 311 33.10 20.73 -8.42
C ALA A 311 33.82 20.54 -9.77
N THR A 312 33.14 20.85 -10.88
CA THR A 312 33.72 20.80 -12.22
C THR A 312 34.82 21.84 -12.40
N MET A 313 34.61 23.07 -11.91
CA MET A 313 35.63 24.14 -11.95
C MET A 313 36.85 23.81 -11.09
N MET A 314 36.65 23.09 -9.99
CA MET A 314 37.72 22.58 -9.13
C MET A 314 38.48 21.38 -9.73
N GLY A 315 38.03 20.84 -10.88
CA GLY A 315 38.62 19.65 -11.50
C GLY A 315 38.35 18.36 -10.74
N LEU A 316 37.28 18.31 -9.94
CA LEU A 316 36.90 17.12 -9.18
C LEU A 316 36.19 16.09 -10.07
N ASP A 317 36.35 14.80 -9.76
CA ASP A 317 35.64 13.73 -10.48
C ASP A 317 34.19 13.61 -9.98
N THR A 318 33.27 14.26 -10.69
CA THR A 318 31.83 14.26 -10.36
C THR A 318 31.11 12.95 -10.72
N ARG A 319 31.75 12.04 -11.47
CA ARG A 319 31.12 10.81 -11.97
C ARG A 319 30.91 9.76 -10.88
N LYS A 320 31.65 9.86 -9.76
CA LYS A 320 31.62 8.88 -8.67
C LYS A 320 31.37 9.59 -7.36
N THR A 321 30.35 9.19 -6.62
CA THR A 321 30.07 9.70 -5.27
C THR A 321 31.21 9.41 -4.28
N SER A 322 31.94 8.31 -4.48
CA SER A 322 33.09 7.92 -3.66
C SER A 322 34.31 8.83 -3.77
N SER A 323 34.37 9.75 -4.74
CA SER A 323 35.43 10.78 -4.78
C SER A 323 35.25 11.88 -3.73
N LEU A 324 34.11 11.89 -3.03
CA LEU A 324 33.73 12.93 -2.06
C LEU A 324 33.70 14.33 -2.67
N TRP A 325 33.46 14.42 -3.99
CA TRP A 325 33.46 15.70 -4.71
C TRP A 325 32.41 16.67 -4.17
N LYS A 326 31.26 16.15 -3.69
CA LYS A 326 30.19 16.94 -3.10
C LYS A 326 30.66 17.60 -1.81
N ASP A 327 31.29 16.84 -0.93
CA ASP A 327 31.81 17.33 0.35
C ASP A 327 32.91 18.37 0.15
N GLN A 328 33.83 18.10 -0.78
CA GLN A 328 34.91 19.04 -1.11
C GLN A 328 34.38 20.35 -1.70
N ALA A 329 33.49 20.28 -2.70
CA ALA A 329 32.89 21.47 -3.30
C ALA A 329 32.06 22.27 -2.28
N LEU A 330 31.30 21.59 -1.41
CA LEU A 330 30.47 22.22 -0.38
C LEU A 330 31.32 23.01 0.63
N VAL A 331 32.45 22.42 1.08
CA VAL A 331 33.39 23.10 1.98
C VAL A 331 33.98 24.34 1.31
N GLU A 332 34.45 24.24 0.06
CA GLU A 332 35.05 25.37 -0.64
C GLU A 332 34.06 26.51 -0.91
N ILE A 333 32.80 26.19 -1.25
CA ILE A 333 31.74 27.20 -1.40
C ILE A 333 31.55 27.96 -0.08
N ASN A 334 31.47 27.24 1.05
CA ASN A 334 31.29 27.88 2.36
C ASN A 334 32.52 28.72 2.79
N ILE A 335 33.74 28.28 2.46
CA ILE A 335 34.96 29.09 2.65
C ILE A 335 34.88 30.37 1.82
N ALA A 336 34.48 30.27 0.55
CA ALA A 336 34.34 31.42 -0.34
C ALA A 336 33.29 32.43 0.19
N VAL A 337 32.18 31.97 0.78
CA VAL A 337 31.21 32.85 1.47
C VAL A 337 31.86 33.62 2.61
N LEU A 338 32.50 32.92 3.55
CA LEU A 338 33.12 33.56 4.71
C LEU A 338 34.20 34.57 4.28
N TYR A 339 35.04 34.18 3.32
CA TYR A 339 36.10 35.05 2.77
C TYR A 339 35.52 36.30 2.10
N SER A 340 34.48 36.16 1.27
CA SER A 340 33.90 37.29 0.53
C SER A 340 33.25 38.32 1.45
N PHE A 341 32.60 37.87 2.53
CA PHE A 341 32.06 38.76 3.56
C PHE A 341 33.15 39.49 4.33
N GLN A 342 34.25 38.80 4.69
CA GLN A 342 35.41 39.41 5.34
C GLN A 342 36.06 40.47 4.45
N MET A 343 36.28 40.18 3.16
CA MET A 343 36.83 41.12 2.19
C MET A 343 35.94 42.36 2.00
N SER A 344 34.63 42.16 2.04
CA SER A 344 33.63 43.24 1.96
C SER A 344 33.42 43.97 3.29
N LYS A 345 34.12 43.56 4.37
CA LYS A 345 34.00 44.11 5.74
C LYS A 345 32.57 44.03 6.29
N VAL A 346 31.84 42.99 5.94
CA VAL A 346 30.48 42.71 6.43
C VAL A 346 30.53 41.58 7.46
N THR A 347 29.85 41.76 8.59
CA THR A 347 29.82 40.78 9.69
C THR A 347 29.04 39.53 9.30
N ILE A 348 29.70 38.38 9.41
CA ILE A 348 29.13 37.02 9.26
C ILE A 348 29.68 36.13 10.37
N VAL A 349 28.96 35.08 10.75
CA VAL A 349 29.43 34.11 11.77
C VAL A 349 29.60 32.73 11.16
N ASP A 350 30.67 32.03 11.53
CA ASP A 350 30.84 30.63 11.17
C ASP A 350 29.97 29.73 12.07
N HIS A 351 29.65 28.53 11.58
CA HIS A 351 28.74 27.62 12.27
C HIS A 351 29.33 27.02 13.55
N HIS A 352 30.66 26.94 13.72
CA HIS A 352 31.25 26.48 14.98
C HIS A 352 31.08 27.53 16.07
N SER A 353 31.47 28.79 15.81
CA SER A 353 31.30 29.89 16.76
C SER A 353 29.83 30.13 17.13
N ALA A 354 28.92 30.04 16.14
CA ALA A 354 27.49 30.21 16.35
C ALA A 354 26.91 29.13 17.28
N THR A 355 27.31 27.87 17.08
CA THR A 355 26.82 26.74 17.88
C THR A 355 27.39 26.73 19.30
N GLU A 356 28.66 27.10 19.50
CA GLU A 356 29.21 27.34 20.85
C GLU A 356 28.47 28.46 21.60
N SER A 357 28.14 29.53 20.88
CA SER A 357 27.36 30.64 21.44
C SER A 357 25.96 30.19 21.85
N PHE A 358 25.32 29.36 21.03
CA PHE A 358 24.03 28.76 21.35
C PHE A 358 24.12 27.87 22.60
N MET A 359 25.17 27.07 22.78
CA MET A 359 25.33 26.23 23.97
C MET A 359 25.40 27.06 25.26
N LYS A 360 26.10 28.21 25.23
CA LYS A 360 26.12 29.15 26.36
C LYS A 360 24.74 29.75 26.63
N HIS A 361 23.96 30.03 25.58
CA HIS A 361 22.58 30.47 25.74
C HIS A 361 21.71 29.37 26.37
N MET A 362 21.79 28.15 25.85
CA MET A 362 21.07 26.99 26.35
C MET A 362 21.37 26.74 27.83
N GLU A 363 22.64 26.69 28.24
CA GLU A 363 23.05 26.53 29.63
C GLU A 363 22.45 27.62 30.55
N ASN A 364 22.47 28.87 30.09
CA ASN A 364 21.86 29.98 30.83
C ASN A 364 20.35 29.82 30.99
N GLU A 365 19.64 29.38 29.94
CA GLU A 365 18.19 29.14 30.01
C GLU A 365 17.84 27.95 30.90
N TYR A 366 18.63 26.86 30.86
CA TYR A 366 18.48 25.75 31.80
C TYR A 366 18.66 26.21 33.25
N ARG A 367 19.67 27.04 33.52
CA ARG A 367 19.89 27.59 34.88
C ARG A 367 18.76 28.50 35.35
N VAL A 368 18.19 29.32 34.47
CA VAL A 368 17.17 30.32 34.85
C VAL A 368 15.77 29.72 34.91
N ARG A 369 15.42 28.81 34.00
CA ARG A 369 14.04 28.31 33.85
C ARG A 369 13.93 26.81 33.56
N GLY A 370 15.01 26.04 33.67
CA GLY A 370 14.98 24.57 33.53
C GLY A 370 14.90 24.04 32.10
N GLY A 371 14.92 24.89 31.07
CA GLY A 371 14.89 24.43 29.68
C GLY A 371 15.08 25.54 28.64
N CYS A 372 15.45 25.12 27.42
CA CYS A 372 15.62 26.00 26.27
C CYS A 372 14.87 25.44 25.04
N PRO A 373 13.94 26.21 24.42
CA PRO A 373 13.33 25.83 23.15
C PRO A 373 14.39 25.65 22.05
N GLY A 374 14.37 24.51 21.36
CA GLY A 374 15.30 24.25 20.26
C GLY A 374 14.71 23.33 19.22
N ASP A 375 14.68 23.79 17.96
CA ASP A 375 14.37 22.96 16.80
C ASP A 375 15.69 22.37 16.28
N TRP A 376 15.97 21.11 16.67
CA TRP A 376 17.24 20.45 16.38
C TRP A 376 17.62 20.50 14.89
N VAL A 377 16.65 20.26 14.00
CA VAL A 377 16.86 20.22 12.54
C VAL A 377 17.31 21.57 12.00
N TRP A 378 16.89 22.67 12.64
CA TRP A 378 17.28 24.01 12.22
C TRP A 378 18.53 24.53 12.93
N ILE A 379 18.70 24.26 14.23
CA ILE A 379 19.82 24.73 15.05
C ILE A 379 21.13 24.03 14.69
N VAL A 380 21.06 22.74 14.34
CA VAL A 380 22.23 21.99 13.91
C VAL A 380 22.61 22.44 12.48
N PRO A 381 23.86 22.87 12.25
CA PRO A 381 24.27 23.34 10.94
C PRO A 381 24.30 22.17 9.94
N PRO A 382 24.00 22.41 8.65
CA PRO A 382 23.93 21.37 7.62
C PRO A 382 25.31 20.83 7.18
N MET A 383 26.40 21.48 7.59
CA MET A 383 27.77 21.07 7.28
C MET A 383 28.52 20.82 8.59
N SER A 384 29.35 19.78 8.60
CA SER A 384 30.23 19.43 9.74
C SER A 384 29.47 19.29 11.07
N SER A 385 28.22 18.82 11.02
CA SER A 385 27.31 18.84 12.16
C SER A 385 27.85 18.06 13.35
N SER A 386 28.35 16.84 13.12
CA SER A 386 28.81 15.91 14.16
C SER A 386 30.04 16.39 14.94
N ILE A 387 30.69 17.47 14.51
CA ILE A 387 31.81 18.09 15.23
C ILE A 387 31.42 19.41 15.90
N THR A 388 30.12 19.75 15.91
CA THR A 388 29.58 20.90 16.64
C THR A 388 28.93 20.42 17.95
N PRO A 389 29.02 21.20 19.04
CA PRO A 389 28.50 20.75 20.34
C PRO A 389 26.98 20.58 20.36
N VAL A 390 26.26 21.31 19.48
CA VAL A 390 24.79 21.24 19.37
C VAL A 390 24.28 19.92 18.79
N PHE A 391 25.07 19.21 17.97
CA PHE A 391 24.65 17.95 17.37
C PHE A 391 24.40 16.86 18.41
N HIS A 392 25.19 16.86 19.48
CA HIS A 392 25.13 15.89 20.56
C HIS A 392 24.09 16.24 21.64
N GLN A 393 23.27 17.27 21.44
CA GLN A 393 22.26 17.69 22.40
C GLN A 393 20.86 17.27 21.95
N GLU A 394 20.11 16.70 22.89
CA GLU A 394 18.67 16.58 22.74
C GLU A 394 18.02 17.96 22.92
N MET A 395 17.19 18.36 21.96
CA MET A 395 16.48 19.64 22.01
C MET A 395 14.99 19.40 21.87
N LEU A 396 14.21 19.99 22.78
CA LEU A 396 12.76 19.97 22.71
C LEU A 396 12.27 21.20 21.94
N ASN A 397 11.48 20.95 20.90
CA ASN A 397 10.81 22.00 20.14
C ASN A 397 9.46 22.31 20.79
N TYR A 398 9.48 23.23 21.75
CA TYR A 398 8.28 23.74 22.43
C TYR A 398 8.21 25.26 22.32
N ARG A 399 7.01 25.82 22.52
CA ARG A 399 6.75 27.24 22.39
C ARG A 399 6.70 27.91 23.76
N LEU A 400 7.33 29.08 23.85
CA LEU A 400 7.19 30.02 24.97
C LEU A 400 6.69 31.35 24.43
N THR A 401 5.80 32.02 25.13
CA THR A 401 5.33 33.38 24.83
C THR A 401 6.10 34.40 25.68
N PRO A 402 6.38 35.62 25.18
CA PRO A 402 6.21 36.13 23.81
C PRO A 402 6.94 35.30 22.76
N SER A 403 6.45 35.27 21.51
CA SER A 403 6.93 34.35 20.46
C SER A 403 6.91 34.94 19.06
N PHE A 404 7.72 34.36 18.16
CA PHE A 404 7.59 34.53 16.72
C PHE A 404 6.90 33.32 16.09
N GLU A 405 5.94 33.56 15.21
CA GLU A 405 5.16 32.54 14.52
C GLU A 405 5.20 32.70 13.00
N TYR A 406 5.00 31.59 12.29
CA TYR A 406 4.76 31.64 10.86
C TYR A 406 3.31 32.02 10.57
N GLN A 407 3.11 32.87 9.58
CA GLN A 407 1.79 33.27 9.08
C GLN A 407 1.66 32.89 7.59
N PRO A 408 0.44 32.71 7.07
CA PRO A 408 0.22 32.36 5.67
C PRO A 408 0.75 33.46 4.76
N ASP A 409 1.24 33.07 3.57
CA ASP A 409 1.70 34.06 2.60
C ASP A 409 0.55 35.02 2.23
N PRO A 410 0.79 36.35 2.25
CA PRO A 410 -0.31 37.32 2.21
C PRO A 410 -1.12 37.27 0.90
N TRP A 411 -0.52 36.87 -0.23
CA TRP A 411 -1.24 36.73 -1.50
C TRP A 411 -2.26 35.57 -1.50
N ASN A 412 -2.15 34.61 -0.58
CA ASN A 412 -3.13 33.53 -0.43
C ASN A 412 -4.39 33.99 0.33
N THR A 413 -4.27 35.02 1.17
CA THR A 413 -5.36 35.52 2.03
C THR A 413 -5.89 36.89 1.58
N HIS A 414 -5.12 37.66 0.80
CA HIS A 414 -5.48 39.01 0.39
C HIS A 414 -6.65 39.03 -0.60
N VAL A 415 -7.56 39.99 -0.42
CA VAL A 415 -8.70 40.22 -1.31
C VAL A 415 -8.49 41.54 -2.06
N TRP A 416 -8.16 41.43 -3.35
CA TRP A 416 -7.90 42.59 -4.23
C TRP A 416 -9.12 43.51 -4.35
N LYS A 417 -8.91 44.81 -4.14
CA LYS A 417 -9.92 45.84 -4.32
C LYS A 417 -9.96 46.25 -5.81
N GLY A 418 -11.08 46.03 -6.49
CA GLY A 418 -11.24 46.43 -7.89
C GLY A 418 -11.26 47.95 -8.09
N VAL A 419 -11.27 48.42 -9.34
CA VAL A 419 -11.19 49.84 -9.75
C VAL A 419 -12.27 50.74 -9.12
N ASN A 420 -13.35 50.16 -8.58
CA ASN A 420 -14.43 50.87 -7.86
C ASN A 420 -14.70 50.34 -6.43
N GLY A 421 -13.72 49.70 -5.78
CA GLY A 421 -13.87 49.16 -4.42
C GLY A 421 -14.68 47.86 -4.31
N THR A 422 -15.11 47.26 -5.42
CA THR A 422 -15.75 45.93 -5.45
C THR A 422 -14.70 44.81 -5.43
N PRO A 423 -14.84 43.78 -4.57
CA PRO A 423 -13.94 42.63 -4.54
C PRO A 423 -13.96 41.86 -5.87
N THR A 424 -12.82 41.69 -6.54
CA THR A 424 -12.74 40.81 -7.71
C THR A 424 -12.85 39.35 -7.27
N LYS A 425 -13.88 38.63 -7.76
CA LYS A 425 -14.06 37.18 -7.53
C LYS A 425 -12.74 36.43 -7.73
N LYS A 426 -12.40 35.53 -6.78
CA LYS A 426 -11.34 34.51 -6.89
C LYS A 426 -11.27 34.02 -8.34
N ARG A 427 -10.15 34.28 -9.02
CA ARG A 427 -9.89 33.72 -10.35
C ARG A 427 -9.82 32.20 -10.20
N THR A 428 -10.95 31.53 -10.44
CA THR A 428 -11.04 30.08 -10.55
C THR A 428 -10.01 29.62 -11.58
N ILE A 429 -9.11 28.73 -11.16
CA ILE A 429 -8.14 28.08 -12.05
C ILE A 429 -8.96 27.36 -13.11
N GLY A 430 -9.02 27.94 -14.32
CA GLY A 430 -9.83 27.39 -15.39
C GLY A 430 -9.44 25.94 -15.67
N PHE A 431 -10.43 25.08 -15.90
CA PHE A 431 -10.27 23.65 -16.18
C PHE A 431 -9.19 23.35 -17.24
N LYS A 432 -8.94 24.27 -18.19
CA LYS A 432 -7.83 24.20 -19.16
C LYS A 432 -6.42 24.28 -18.54
N LYS A 433 -6.22 25.07 -17.48
CA LYS A 433 -4.95 25.15 -16.73
C LYS A 433 -4.78 23.93 -15.82
N LEU A 434 -5.86 23.45 -15.17
CA LEU A 434 -5.84 22.23 -14.37
C LEU A 434 -5.56 20.99 -15.25
N ALA A 435 -6.21 20.87 -16.40
CA ALA A 435 -5.95 19.81 -17.37
C ALA A 435 -4.54 19.90 -17.97
N LYS A 436 -4.01 21.11 -18.20
CA LYS A 436 -2.60 21.30 -18.62
C LYS A 436 -1.61 20.96 -17.50
N ALA A 437 -1.91 21.29 -16.26
CA ALA A 437 -1.10 20.96 -15.10
C ALA A 437 -1.12 19.45 -14.82
N VAL A 438 -2.27 18.79 -14.87
CA VAL A 438 -2.39 17.33 -14.77
C VAL A 438 -1.69 16.63 -15.94
N LYS A 439 -1.84 17.14 -17.17
CA LYS A 439 -1.12 16.60 -18.34
C LYS A 439 0.39 16.85 -18.28
N PHE A 440 0.81 17.95 -17.66
CA PHE A 440 2.22 18.28 -17.41
C PHE A 440 2.79 17.42 -16.29
N SER A 441 2.12 17.30 -15.14
CA SER A 441 2.51 16.43 -14.02
C SER A 441 2.48 14.96 -14.40
N ALA A 442 1.53 14.51 -15.22
CA ALA A 442 1.55 13.16 -15.80
C ALA A 442 2.69 12.97 -16.79
N LYS A 443 3.08 14.01 -17.54
CA LYS A 443 4.25 13.99 -18.43
C LYS A 443 5.57 14.04 -17.64
N LEU A 444 5.62 14.76 -16.51
CA LEU A 444 6.79 14.90 -15.64
C LEU A 444 6.97 13.68 -14.73
N MET A 445 5.89 13.11 -14.21
CA MET A 445 5.89 11.76 -13.62
C MET A 445 6.26 10.73 -14.68
N GLY A 446 5.71 10.81 -15.88
CA GLY A 446 6.12 9.97 -17.00
C GLY A 446 7.62 10.07 -17.31
N GLN A 447 8.20 11.27 -17.24
CA GLN A 447 9.64 11.52 -17.46
C GLN A 447 10.52 11.13 -16.26
N ALA A 448 10.04 11.28 -15.02
CA ALA A 448 10.75 10.89 -13.81
C ALA A 448 10.69 9.37 -13.55
N MET A 449 9.56 8.73 -13.85
CA MET A 449 9.39 7.28 -13.83
C MET A 449 10.08 6.63 -15.02
N ALA A 450 10.12 7.28 -16.20
CA ALA A 450 10.94 6.81 -17.33
C ALA A 450 12.45 6.85 -17.07
N LYS A 451 12.94 7.58 -16.04
CA LYS A 451 14.33 7.49 -15.57
C LYS A 451 14.59 6.29 -14.64
N ARG A 452 13.55 5.71 -14.03
CA ARG A 452 13.68 4.51 -13.20
C ARG A 452 13.54 3.27 -14.07
N VAL A 453 14.28 2.22 -13.73
CA VAL A 453 14.15 0.93 -14.39
C VAL A 453 12.74 0.39 -14.14
N LYS A 454 12.07 -0.07 -15.20
CA LYS A 454 10.74 -0.69 -15.09
C LYS A 454 10.88 -2.09 -14.50
N ALA A 455 10.01 -2.41 -13.55
CA ALA A 455 9.92 -3.75 -12.95
C ALA A 455 8.49 -4.27 -13.09
N THR A 456 8.29 -5.22 -13.99
CA THR A 456 6.98 -5.84 -14.22
C THR A 456 6.86 -7.10 -13.39
N ILE A 457 5.92 -7.10 -12.44
CA ILE A 457 5.62 -8.23 -11.56
C ILE A 457 4.39 -8.97 -12.08
N LEU A 458 4.63 -10.13 -12.67
CA LEU A 458 3.59 -11.03 -13.17
C LEU A 458 3.13 -11.96 -12.05
N PHE A 459 1.82 -12.21 -11.97
CA PHE A 459 1.29 -13.22 -11.06
C PHE A 459 0.29 -14.16 -11.71
N ALA A 460 0.30 -15.41 -11.23
CA ALA A 460 -0.71 -16.42 -11.51
C ALA A 460 -1.24 -16.98 -10.19
N THR A 461 -2.55 -16.95 -9.98
CA THR A 461 -3.17 -17.37 -8.71
C THR A 461 -4.55 -17.97 -8.95
N GLU A 462 -4.89 -19.00 -8.17
CA GLU A 462 -6.26 -19.53 -8.12
C GLU A 462 -7.01 -19.10 -6.84
N THR A 463 -6.31 -19.00 -5.71
CA THR A 463 -6.90 -18.68 -4.40
C THR A 463 -6.53 -17.30 -3.86
N GLY A 464 -5.78 -16.49 -4.62
CA GLY A 464 -5.41 -15.11 -4.28
C GLY A 464 -4.04 -14.95 -3.61
N LYS A 465 -3.44 -16.01 -3.03
CA LYS A 465 -2.17 -15.92 -2.30
C LYS A 465 -1.02 -15.31 -3.13
N SER A 466 -0.81 -15.80 -4.35
CA SER A 466 0.26 -15.30 -5.24
C SER A 466 0.03 -13.83 -5.61
N GLN A 467 -1.22 -13.40 -5.77
CA GLN A 467 -1.57 -12.00 -6.04
C GLN A 467 -1.24 -11.10 -4.85
N ASP A 468 -1.52 -11.55 -3.62
CA ASP A 468 -1.20 -10.79 -2.41
C ASP A 468 0.33 -10.67 -2.20
N TYR A 469 1.07 -11.75 -2.48
CA TYR A 469 2.54 -11.73 -2.49
C TYR A 469 3.11 -10.82 -3.60
N ALA A 470 2.55 -10.85 -4.81
CA ALA A 470 2.95 -9.95 -5.89
C ALA A 470 2.69 -8.47 -5.55
N LYS A 471 1.56 -8.16 -4.92
CA LYS A 471 1.27 -6.79 -4.43
C LYS A 471 2.25 -6.37 -3.34
N THR A 472 2.57 -7.27 -2.41
CA THR A 472 3.56 -7.00 -1.35
C THR A 472 4.96 -6.79 -1.94
N LEU A 473 5.34 -7.58 -2.96
CA LEU A 473 6.60 -7.43 -3.69
C LEU A 473 6.67 -6.09 -4.42
N CYS A 474 5.56 -5.63 -5.00
CA CYS A 474 5.48 -4.33 -5.67
C CYS A 474 5.76 -3.17 -4.71
N GLU A 475 5.22 -3.20 -3.49
CA GLU A 475 5.48 -2.13 -2.52
C GLU A 475 6.95 -2.02 -2.15
N ILE A 476 7.67 -3.14 -2.03
CA ILE A 476 9.13 -3.13 -1.85
C ILE A 476 9.82 -2.55 -3.08
N PHE A 477 9.48 -3.02 -4.27
CA PHE A 477 10.17 -2.63 -5.50
C PHE A 477 9.95 -1.16 -5.87
N LYS A 478 8.81 -0.56 -5.51
CA LYS A 478 8.53 0.88 -5.68
C LYS A 478 9.56 1.80 -5.01
N HIS A 479 10.31 1.29 -4.02
CA HIS A 479 11.38 2.06 -3.39
C HIS A 479 12.54 2.38 -4.35
N ALA A 480 12.82 1.52 -5.34
CA ALA A 480 13.96 1.67 -6.27
C ALA A 480 13.56 1.67 -7.76
N PHE A 481 12.44 1.03 -8.11
CA PHE A 481 11.99 0.76 -9.48
C PHE A 481 10.63 1.42 -9.79
N ASP A 482 10.29 1.54 -11.07
CA ASP A 482 8.90 1.74 -11.52
C ASP A 482 8.21 0.37 -11.57
N ALA A 483 7.71 -0.08 -10.41
CA ALA A 483 7.15 -1.40 -10.23
C ALA A 483 5.63 -1.47 -10.49
N LYS A 484 5.18 -2.48 -11.23
CA LYS A 484 3.76 -2.73 -11.54
C LYS A 484 3.41 -4.19 -11.36
N VAL A 485 2.15 -4.47 -11.03
CA VAL A 485 1.62 -5.84 -10.85
C VAL A 485 0.57 -6.10 -11.90
N ILE A 486 0.74 -7.20 -12.65
CA ILE A 486 -0.16 -7.59 -13.74
C ILE A 486 -0.44 -9.09 -13.64
N SER A 487 -1.68 -9.50 -13.90
CA SER A 487 -2.00 -10.93 -14.00
C SER A 487 -1.45 -11.49 -15.29
N MET A 488 -0.89 -12.70 -15.27
CA MET A 488 -0.40 -13.37 -16.49
C MET A 488 -1.51 -13.53 -17.56
N ASP A 489 -2.78 -13.61 -17.16
CA ASP A 489 -3.92 -13.70 -18.10
C ASP A 489 -4.25 -12.35 -18.77
N GLU A 490 -3.86 -11.23 -18.16
CA GLU A 490 -4.10 -9.86 -18.66
C GLU A 490 -2.85 -9.27 -19.37
N TYR A 491 -1.73 -10.00 -19.37
CA TYR A 491 -0.45 -9.53 -19.89
C TYR A 491 -0.27 -9.91 -21.38
N ASP A 492 0.13 -8.95 -22.21
CA ASP A 492 0.41 -9.19 -23.63
C ASP A 492 1.83 -9.76 -23.77
N THR A 493 1.95 -10.98 -24.32
CA THR A 493 3.25 -11.64 -24.41
C THR A 493 4.23 -10.93 -25.35
N VAL A 494 3.75 -10.07 -26.24
CA VAL A 494 4.61 -9.26 -27.12
C VAL A 494 5.43 -8.24 -26.32
N ASP A 495 4.92 -7.78 -25.19
CA ASP A 495 5.60 -6.76 -24.37
C ASP A 495 6.87 -7.32 -23.69
N LEU A 496 7.02 -8.65 -23.54
CA LEU A 496 8.19 -9.28 -22.90
C LEU A 496 9.53 -8.91 -23.56
N GLU A 497 9.56 -8.68 -24.89
CA GLU A 497 10.80 -8.29 -25.59
C GLU A 497 11.28 -6.88 -25.20
N HIS A 498 10.38 -6.07 -24.65
CA HIS A 498 10.63 -4.67 -24.27
C HIS A 498 10.79 -4.49 -22.77
N GLU A 499 10.66 -5.57 -21.99
CA GLU A 499 10.79 -5.52 -20.54
C GLU A 499 12.26 -5.48 -20.10
N THR A 500 12.54 -4.73 -19.03
CA THR A 500 13.87 -4.65 -18.44
C THR A 500 14.05 -5.63 -17.29
N LEU A 501 13.07 -5.72 -16.41
CA LEU A 501 13.04 -6.61 -15.24
C LEU A 501 11.66 -7.23 -15.11
N VAL A 502 11.60 -8.57 -15.14
CA VAL A 502 10.38 -9.35 -14.94
C VAL A 502 10.50 -10.19 -13.68
N LEU A 503 9.53 -10.06 -12.76
CA LEU A 503 9.42 -10.92 -11.58
C LEU A 503 8.13 -11.71 -11.68
N ALA A 504 8.19 -13.03 -11.48
CA ALA A 504 6.99 -13.87 -11.53
C ALA A 504 6.68 -14.47 -10.16
N VAL A 505 5.45 -14.29 -9.68
CA VAL A 505 4.95 -14.91 -8.44
C VAL A 505 3.75 -15.79 -8.77
N THR A 506 3.95 -17.11 -8.80
CA THR A 506 2.97 -18.03 -9.40
C THR A 506 2.62 -19.18 -8.47
N SER A 507 1.34 -19.59 -8.44
CA SER A 507 0.94 -20.85 -7.81
C SER A 507 0.86 -21.96 -8.83
N THR A 508 1.25 -23.18 -8.45
CA THR A 508 1.05 -24.35 -9.32
C THR A 508 -0.32 -24.98 -9.07
N THR A 509 -1.16 -24.99 -10.11
CA THR A 509 -2.39 -25.77 -10.18
C THR A 509 -2.44 -26.50 -11.52
N SER A 510 -3.33 -27.48 -11.67
CA SER A 510 -3.56 -28.18 -12.95
C SER A 510 -3.89 -27.22 -14.11
N ILE A 511 -4.30 -25.99 -13.79
CA ILE A 511 -4.78 -24.98 -14.72
C ILE A 511 -3.63 -24.14 -15.29
N CYS A 512 -2.66 -23.75 -14.44
CA CYS A 512 -1.54 -22.94 -14.90
C CYS A 512 -0.69 -23.71 -15.93
N LEU A 513 -0.60 -25.03 -15.78
CA LEU A 513 0.02 -25.94 -16.76
C LEU A 513 -0.72 -25.98 -18.10
N CYS A 514 -2.04 -25.75 -18.13
CA CYS A 514 -2.84 -25.73 -19.36
C CYS A 514 -2.70 -24.40 -20.11
N SER A 515 -2.62 -23.28 -19.39
CA SER A 515 -2.47 -21.94 -20.01
C SER A 515 -1.11 -21.74 -20.68
N CYS A 516 -0.07 -22.48 -20.27
CA CYS A 516 1.26 -22.44 -20.90
C CYS A 516 1.49 -23.52 -21.97
N GLY A 517 0.42 -24.15 -22.48
CA GLY A 517 0.49 -25.09 -23.60
C GLY A 517 1.05 -24.47 -24.88
N SER A 518 2.39 -24.44 -24.97
CA SER A 518 3.26 -24.65 -26.15
C SER A 518 2.96 -23.92 -27.48
N SER A 519 2.19 -22.84 -27.50
CA SER A 519 1.85 -22.17 -28.78
C SER A 519 2.18 -20.67 -28.89
N THR A 520 2.67 -19.99 -27.84
CA THR A 520 2.88 -18.52 -27.91
C THR A 520 4.29 -18.02 -27.63
N PHE A 521 5.23 -18.86 -27.16
CA PHE A 521 6.57 -18.40 -26.74
C PHE A 521 7.72 -18.73 -27.70
N ASN A 522 7.54 -19.64 -28.66
CA ASN A 522 8.64 -20.21 -29.47
C ASN A 522 9.31 -19.26 -30.49
N THR A 523 9.04 -17.96 -30.46
CA THR A 523 9.63 -16.99 -31.41
C THR A 523 10.16 -15.71 -30.76
N LEU A 524 10.04 -15.55 -29.44
CA LEU A 524 10.40 -14.31 -28.75
C LEU A 524 11.82 -14.44 -28.17
N PHE A 525 12.66 -13.43 -28.40
CA PHE A 525 13.92 -13.29 -27.69
C PHE A 525 13.69 -12.42 -26.45
N LEU A 526 14.15 -12.88 -25.30
CA LEU A 526 13.92 -12.27 -23.99
C LEU A 526 15.20 -11.62 -23.47
N PRO A 527 15.58 -10.40 -23.90
CA PRO A 527 16.78 -9.71 -23.43
C PRO A 527 16.58 -9.06 -22.05
N CYS A 528 15.77 -9.66 -21.17
CA CYS A 528 15.40 -9.08 -19.88
C CYS A 528 16.06 -9.82 -18.70
N ARG A 529 16.08 -9.16 -17.55
CA ARG A 529 16.46 -9.81 -16.29
C ARG A 529 15.23 -10.39 -15.60
N PHE A 530 15.36 -11.53 -14.93
CA PHE A 530 14.22 -12.13 -14.23
C PHE A 530 14.53 -12.88 -12.93
N SER A 531 13.48 -13.14 -12.13
CA SER A 531 13.48 -14.12 -11.05
C SER A 531 12.05 -14.57 -10.73
N VAL A 532 11.90 -15.82 -10.31
CA VAL A 532 10.59 -16.47 -10.10
C VAL A 532 10.44 -16.91 -8.64
N PHE A 533 9.23 -16.77 -8.10
CA PHE A 533 8.82 -17.38 -6.83
C PHE A 533 7.59 -18.27 -7.04
N GLY A 534 7.74 -19.55 -6.72
CA GLY A 534 6.70 -20.57 -6.83
C GLY A 534 6.01 -20.86 -5.51
N LEU A 535 4.69 -20.80 -5.51
CA LEU A 535 3.84 -21.33 -4.45
C LEU A 535 3.37 -22.73 -4.85
N GLY A 536 3.56 -23.69 -3.96
CA GLY A 536 3.14 -25.07 -4.18
C GLY A 536 2.91 -25.80 -2.87
N SER A 537 2.69 -27.11 -2.97
CA SER A 537 2.63 -28.00 -1.81
C SER A 537 3.36 -29.28 -2.12
N ARG A 538 4.25 -29.73 -1.22
CA ARG A 538 4.96 -31.02 -1.36
C ARG A 538 4.04 -32.24 -1.29
N ALA A 539 2.75 -32.04 -0.98
CA ALA A 539 1.74 -33.08 -1.15
C ALA A 539 1.48 -33.46 -2.62
N TYR A 540 1.87 -32.60 -3.56
CA TYR A 540 1.70 -32.84 -4.99
C TYR A 540 3.02 -33.35 -5.59
N PRO A 541 2.98 -34.34 -6.52
CA PRO A 541 4.19 -34.90 -7.13
C PRO A 541 5.07 -33.87 -7.84
N HIS A 542 4.45 -32.90 -8.51
CA HIS A 542 5.13 -31.84 -9.25
C HIS A 542 5.09 -30.54 -8.42
N PHE A 543 5.91 -30.49 -7.37
CA PHE A 543 6.05 -29.32 -6.50
C PHE A 543 6.50 -28.09 -7.31
N CYS A 544 5.78 -26.97 -7.18
CA CYS A 544 6.08 -25.71 -7.87
C CYS A 544 6.27 -25.80 -9.40
N ALA A 545 5.71 -26.83 -10.05
CA ALA A 545 5.98 -27.16 -11.46
C ALA A 545 5.79 -26.01 -12.44
N PHE A 546 4.74 -25.19 -12.26
CA PHE A 546 4.49 -24.06 -13.14
C PHE A 546 5.56 -22.98 -12.99
N ALA A 547 6.01 -22.71 -11.77
CA ALA A 547 7.09 -21.77 -11.51
C ALA A 547 8.41 -22.26 -12.12
N HIS A 548 8.71 -23.55 -12.01
CA HIS A 548 9.86 -24.15 -12.67
C HIS A 548 9.79 -24.01 -14.19
N ALA A 549 8.63 -24.29 -14.79
CA ALA A 549 8.44 -24.14 -16.24
C ALA A 549 8.65 -22.69 -16.69
N VAL A 550 8.11 -21.71 -15.95
CA VAL A 550 8.32 -20.28 -16.24
C VAL A 550 9.79 -19.88 -16.08
N ASP A 551 10.46 -20.31 -15.02
CA ASP A 551 11.87 -20.01 -14.76
C ASP A 551 12.80 -20.60 -15.85
N THR A 552 12.56 -21.85 -16.25
CA THR A 552 13.29 -22.50 -17.35
C THR A 552 13.00 -21.83 -18.69
N LEU A 553 11.73 -21.57 -19.00
CA LEU A 553 11.34 -20.96 -20.27
C LEU A 553 11.91 -19.55 -20.43
N PHE A 554 11.92 -18.74 -19.36
CA PHE A 554 12.52 -17.41 -19.41
C PHE A 554 14.03 -17.46 -19.69
N GLU A 555 14.74 -18.48 -19.19
CA GLU A 555 16.16 -18.70 -19.51
C GLU A 555 16.36 -19.18 -20.95
N GLU A 556 15.56 -20.15 -21.42
CA GLU A 556 15.62 -20.69 -22.79
C GLU A 556 15.35 -19.63 -23.86
N LEU A 557 14.50 -18.64 -23.55
CA LEU A 557 14.20 -17.52 -24.45
C LEU A 557 15.28 -16.42 -24.42
N GLY A 558 16.34 -16.56 -23.60
CA GLY A 558 17.48 -15.65 -23.56
C GLY A 558 17.53 -14.71 -22.35
N GLY A 559 16.62 -14.85 -21.39
CA GLY A 559 16.57 -14.05 -20.18
C GLY A 559 17.72 -14.36 -19.22
N GLU A 560 18.18 -13.35 -18.48
CA GLU A 560 19.25 -13.52 -17.48
C GLU A 560 18.67 -13.53 -16.06
N ARG A 561 18.81 -14.66 -15.38
CA ARG A 561 18.31 -14.86 -14.02
C ARG A 561 19.13 -14.06 -12.99
N ILE A 562 18.49 -13.17 -12.23
CA ILE A 562 19.14 -12.35 -11.17
C ILE A 562 19.31 -13.13 -9.87
N LEU A 563 18.29 -13.92 -9.50
CA LEU A 563 18.28 -14.72 -8.29
C LEU A 563 17.63 -16.06 -8.60
N ARG A 564 18.20 -17.15 -8.04
CA ARG A 564 17.61 -18.48 -8.11
C ARG A 564 16.14 -18.46 -7.70
N MET A 565 15.32 -19.24 -8.42
CA MET A 565 13.91 -19.42 -8.11
C MET A 565 13.70 -19.76 -6.63
N GLY A 566 12.76 -19.05 -5.99
CA GLY A 566 12.31 -19.36 -4.64
C GLY A 566 11.08 -20.26 -4.63
N GLU A 567 10.93 -21.08 -3.59
CA GLU A 567 9.81 -22.02 -3.44
C GLU A 567 9.15 -21.84 -2.06
N GLY A 568 7.82 -21.78 -2.05
CA GLY A 568 7.02 -21.70 -0.82
C GLY A 568 6.07 -22.88 -0.69
N ASP A 569 6.34 -23.77 0.27
CA ASP A 569 5.51 -24.94 0.58
C ASP A 569 4.34 -24.57 1.51
N GLU A 570 3.11 -24.73 1.03
CA GLU A 570 1.89 -24.48 1.81
C GLU A 570 1.83 -25.26 3.12
N LEU A 571 2.50 -26.41 3.19
CA LEU A 571 2.54 -27.26 4.38
C LEU A 571 3.47 -26.70 5.47
N CYS A 572 4.47 -25.90 5.10
CA CYS A 572 5.50 -25.43 6.03
C CYS A 572 6.19 -24.16 5.52
N GLY A 573 6.03 -23.03 6.23
CA GLY A 573 6.91 -21.87 6.07
C GLY A 573 6.75 -21.09 4.75
N GLN A 574 5.64 -21.26 4.03
CA GLN A 574 5.39 -20.58 2.73
C GLN A 574 5.64 -19.07 2.77
N GLU A 575 5.11 -18.37 3.78
CA GLU A 575 5.23 -16.91 3.92
C GLU A 575 6.66 -16.49 4.30
N GLU A 576 7.35 -17.29 5.11
CA GLU A 576 8.74 -17.04 5.51
C GLU A 576 9.69 -17.18 4.32
N SER A 577 9.50 -18.23 3.50
CA SER A 577 10.23 -18.43 2.25
C SER A 577 10.02 -17.26 1.30
N PHE A 578 8.77 -16.78 1.15
CA PHE A 578 8.47 -15.60 0.33
C PHE A 578 9.18 -14.35 0.84
N ARG A 579 9.08 -14.03 2.14
CA ARG A 579 9.75 -12.84 2.72
C ARG A 579 11.26 -12.91 2.54
N THR A 580 11.86 -14.09 2.71
CA THR A 580 13.29 -14.30 2.53
C THR A 580 13.70 -14.09 1.07
N TRP A 581 12.96 -14.67 0.13
CA TRP A 581 13.20 -14.47 -1.30
C TRP A 581 12.99 -13.00 -1.71
N ALA A 582 11.92 -12.35 -1.27
CA ALA A 582 11.59 -10.96 -1.60
C ALA A 582 12.70 -9.98 -1.18
N LYS A 583 13.28 -10.15 0.03
CA LYS A 583 14.43 -9.34 0.48
C LYS A 583 15.67 -9.57 -0.39
N LYS A 584 15.98 -10.84 -0.71
CA LYS A 584 17.15 -11.21 -1.50
C LYS A 584 17.02 -10.72 -2.95
N VAL A 585 15.86 -10.88 -3.57
CA VAL A 585 15.63 -10.50 -4.98
C VAL A 585 15.60 -8.98 -5.15
N PHE A 586 15.04 -8.25 -4.17
CA PHE A 586 15.11 -6.79 -4.16
C PHE A 586 16.56 -6.30 -4.10
N LYS A 587 17.36 -6.84 -3.17
CA LYS A 587 18.78 -6.48 -3.07
C LYS A 587 19.56 -6.84 -4.35
N ALA A 588 19.37 -8.06 -4.86
CA ALA A 588 20.05 -8.50 -6.08
C ALA A 588 19.66 -7.66 -7.31
N ALA A 589 18.39 -7.27 -7.46
CA ALA A 589 17.96 -6.38 -8.53
C ALA A 589 18.56 -4.98 -8.38
N CYS A 590 18.58 -4.42 -7.17
CA CYS A 590 19.22 -3.14 -6.88
C CYS A 590 20.71 -3.14 -7.29
N ASP A 591 21.44 -4.21 -6.97
CA ASP A 591 22.86 -4.34 -7.31
C ASP A 591 23.07 -4.49 -8.83
N VAL A 592 22.27 -5.35 -9.49
CA VAL A 592 22.34 -5.61 -10.93
C VAL A 592 22.05 -4.35 -11.76
N PHE A 593 21.03 -3.59 -11.39
CA PHE A 593 20.65 -2.38 -12.12
C PHE A 593 21.39 -1.13 -11.60
N CYS A 594 22.28 -1.28 -10.62
CA CYS A 594 22.99 -0.18 -9.96
C CYS A 594 22.03 0.92 -9.46
N VAL A 595 20.88 0.50 -8.93
CA VAL A 595 19.84 1.36 -8.34
C VAL A 595 19.75 1.02 -6.86
N GLY A 596 20.11 1.94 -5.94
CA GLY A 596 20.07 1.60 -4.52
C GLY A 596 20.82 2.51 -3.56
N ASP A 597 21.73 3.36 -4.06
CA ASP A 597 22.54 4.25 -3.21
C ASP A 597 21.68 5.26 -2.41
N ASP A 598 20.50 5.63 -2.94
CA ASP A 598 19.52 6.51 -2.29
C ASP A 598 18.38 5.75 -1.57
N VAL A 599 18.42 4.41 -1.55
CA VAL A 599 17.33 3.56 -1.06
C VAL A 599 17.66 3.01 0.32
N ASN A 600 16.89 3.42 1.33
CA ASN A 600 16.99 2.83 2.67
C ASN A 600 16.44 1.38 2.65
N ILE A 601 17.35 0.41 2.62
CA ILE A 601 17.04 -1.03 2.57
C ILE A 601 16.21 -1.49 3.77
N GLU A 602 16.43 -0.93 4.97
CA GLU A 602 15.63 -1.28 6.15
C GLU A 602 14.19 -0.78 6.02
N LYS A 603 14.00 0.44 5.50
CA LYS A 603 12.66 0.98 5.22
C LYS A 603 11.92 0.16 4.16
N ALA A 604 12.61 -0.24 3.09
CA ALA A 604 12.06 -1.13 2.07
C ALA A 604 11.71 -2.51 2.66
N ASN A 605 12.56 -3.08 3.50
CA ASN A 605 12.30 -4.36 4.17
C ASN A 605 11.16 -4.27 5.19
N ASN A 606 10.98 -3.13 5.86
CA ASN A 606 9.87 -2.93 6.78
C ASN A 606 8.51 -2.86 6.03
N SER A 607 8.49 -2.45 4.76
CA SER A 607 7.28 -2.47 3.94
C SER A 607 6.72 -3.89 3.70
N LEU A 608 7.53 -4.95 3.85
CA LEU A 608 7.05 -6.34 3.83
C LEU A 608 6.06 -6.65 4.96
N ILE A 609 6.14 -5.91 6.06
CA ILE A 609 5.41 -6.17 7.30
C ILE A 609 4.36 -5.06 7.53
N SER A 610 4.68 -3.80 7.24
CA SER A 610 3.80 -2.64 7.43
C SER A 610 3.78 -1.72 6.20
N ASN A 611 3.22 -2.20 5.08
CA ASN A 611 3.02 -1.39 3.88
C ASN A 611 1.83 -0.43 4.00
N ASP A 612 1.63 0.41 2.98
CA ASP A 612 0.51 1.34 2.88
C ASP A 612 -0.87 0.65 2.91
N ARG A 613 -0.97 -0.64 2.62
CA ARG A 613 -2.24 -1.40 2.71
C ARG A 613 -2.47 -2.05 4.08
N SER A 614 -1.51 -1.93 5.00
CA SER A 614 -1.70 -2.35 6.40
C SER A 614 -2.84 -1.56 7.04
N TRP A 615 -3.69 -2.25 7.80
CA TRP A 615 -4.82 -1.62 8.44
C TRP A 615 -4.35 -0.64 9.54
N LYS A 616 -4.96 0.55 9.55
CA LYS A 616 -4.84 1.56 10.61
C LYS A 616 -6.21 2.17 10.85
N LYS A 617 -6.57 2.44 12.11
CA LYS A 617 -7.88 3.02 12.49
C LYS A 617 -8.17 4.36 11.78
N SER A 618 -7.14 5.17 11.47
CA SER A 618 -7.29 6.44 10.75
C SER A 618 -7.37 6.31 9.22
N LYS A 619 -7.05 5.13 8.67
CA LYS A 619 -6.95 4.92 7.22
C LYS A 619 -8.23 4.34 6.61
N PHE A 620 -9.01 3.57 7.36
CA PHE A 620 -10.22 2.93 6.86
C PHE A 620 -11.44 3.39 7.66
N ARG A 621 -12.56 3.63 6.97
CA ARG A 621 -13.85 3.93 7.59
C ARG A 621 -14.99 3.20 6.91
N MET A 622 -16.06 2.94 7.66
CA MET A 622 -17.33 2.50 7.09
C MET A 622 -18.24 3.70 6.89
N THR A 623 -18.93 3.75 5.76
CA THR A 623 -19.97 4.75 5.47
C THR A 623 -21.24 4.07 5.02
N TYR A 624 -22.39 4.68 5.30
CA TYR A 624 -23.69 4.14 4.94
C TYR A 624 -24.03 4.43 3.48
N THR A 625 -24.69 3.48 2.82
CA THR A 625 -25.26 3.67 1.49
C THR A 625 -26.66 3.06 1.42
N ALA A 626 -27.47 3.51 0.46
CA ALA A 626 -28.85 3.06 0.28
C ALA A 626 -28.97 1.80 -0.60
N GLU A 627 -27.98 1.53 -1.45
CA GLU A 627 -28.05 0.50 -2.48
C GLU A 627 -26.94 -0.55 -2.28
N ALA A 628 -27.33 -1.81 -2.40
CA ALA A 628 -26.44 -2.97 -2.47
C ALA A 628 -26.76 -3.76 -3.75
N PRO A 629 -25.75 -4.27 -4.48
CA PRO A 629 -25.98 -5.16 -5.60
C PRO A 629 -26.58 -6.49 -5.12
N THR A 630 -27.22 -7.23 -6.01
CA THR A 630 -27.63 -8.61 -5.71
C THR A 630 -26.41 -9.48 -5.41
N LEU A 631 -26.59 -10.59 -4.69
CA LEU A 631 -25.47 -11.47 -4.31
C LEU A 631 -24.65 -11.92 -5.54
N THR A 632 -25.32 -12.31 -6.63
CA THR A 632 -24.66 -12.71 -7.88
C THR A 632 -23.93 -11.56 -8.56
N GLU A 633 -24.49 -10.35 -8.57
CA GLU A 633 -23.80 -9.18 -9.12
C GLU A 633 -22.59 -8.82 -8.28
N GLY A 634 -22.72 -8.81 -6.95
CA GLY A 634 -21.67 -8.48 -5.99
C GLY A 634 -20.44 -9.40 -6.05
N THR A 635 -20.55 -10.59 -6.65
CA THR A 635 -19.40 -11.47 -6.90
C THR A 635 -18.44 -10.97 -7.98
N PHE A 636 -18.70 -9.81 -8.60
CA PHE A 636 -17.75 -9.14 -9.51
C PHE A 636 -16.35 -8.98 -8.89
N VAL A 637 -16.24 -9.00 -7.56
CA VAL A 637 -14.99 -8.98 -6.79
C VAL A 637 -14.03 -10.12 -7.17
N HIS A 638 -14.55 -11.23 -7.69
CA HIS A 638 -13.75 -12.36 -8.19
C HIS A 638 -13.33 -12.20 -9.65
N LYS A 639 -13.64 -11.07 -10.30
CA LYS A 639 -13.41 -10.80 -11.74
C LYS A 639 -13.97 -11.90 -12.66
N ARG A 640 -15.02 -12.60 -12.22
CA ARG A 640 -15.70 -13.64 -12.98
C ARG A 640 -17.20 -13.36 -13.00
N LYS A 641 -17.86 -13.73 -14.10
CA LYS A 641 -19.33 -13.69 -14.16
C LYS A 641 -19.89 -14.89 -13.39
N VAL A 642 -20.81 -14.64 -12.48
CA VAL A 642 -21.46 -15.64 -11.64
C VAL A 642 -22.96 -15.58 -11.87
N TYR A 643 -23.60 -16.74 -11.85
CA TYR A 643 -25.03 -16.91 -12.13
C TYR A 643 -25.70 -17.57 -10.93
N GLY A 644 -26.98 -17.29 -10.72
CA GLY A 644 -27.76 -17.88 -9.63
C GLY A 644 -28.50 -19.12 -10.11
N ALA A 645 -27.94 -20.30 -9.89
CA ALA A 645 -28.68 -21.55 -10.05
C ALA A 645 -29.69 -21.72 -8.90
N LYS A 646 -30.73 -22.52 -9.09
CA LYS A 646 -31.72 -22.81 -8.05
C LYS A 646 -31.50 -24.19 -7.45
N PHE A 647 -31.42 -24.27 -6.13
CA PHE A 647 -31.34 -25.55 -5.45
C PHE A 647 -32.68 -26.29 -5.56
N LEU A 648 -32.65 -27.51 -6.10
CA LEU A 648 -33.83 -28.35 -6.26
C LEU A 648 -33.96 -29.34 -5.11
N MET A 649 -32.94 -30.17 -4.88
CA MET A 649 -32.97 -31.16 -3.82
C MET A 649 -31.58 -31.67 -3.43
N ARG A 650 -31.52 -32.28 -2.24
CA ARG A 650 -30.39 -33.11 -1.80
C ARG A 650 -30.85 -34.51 -1.40
N GLN A 651 -29.98 -35.49 -1.59
CA GLN A 651 -30.18 -36.87 -1.12
C GLN A 651 -28.87 -37.42 -0.56
N ASN A 652 -28.90 -38.10 0.59
CA ASN A 652 -27.72 -38.83 1.09
C ASN A 652 -27.51 -40.12 0.28
N LEU A 653 -26.31 -40.31 -0.25
CA LEU A 653 -25.90 -41.47 -1.03
C LEU A 653 -25.32 -42.60 -0.18
N GLN A 654 -25.03 -42.34 1.10
CA GLN A 654 -24.54 -43.33 2.04
C GLN A 654 -25.69 -43.92 2.87
N SER A 655 -25.46 -45.11 3.42
CA SER A 655 -26.38 -45.72 4.39
C SER A 655 -26.57 -44.81 5.60
N GLY A 656 -27.79 -44.79 6.18
CA GLY A 656 -28.07 -44.08 7.44
C GLY A 656 -27.26 -44.58 8.65
N ARG A 657 -26.54 -45.72 8.50
CA ARG A 657 -25.59 -46.24 9.50
C ARG A 657 -24.18 -45.65 9.36
N SER A 658 -23.91 -44.87 8.32
CA SER A 658 -22.62 -44.22 8.10
C SER A 658 -22.40 -43.10 9.12
N ILE A 659 -21.19 -43.02 9.68
CA ILE A 659 -20.74 -41.87 10.47
C ILE A 659 -20.31 -40.68 9.60
N ARG A 660 -20.29 -40.86 8.28
CA ARG A 660 -19.97 -39.83 7.27
C ARG A 660 -21.22 -39.56 6.43
N SER A 661 -21.16 -38.52 5.61
CA SER A 661 -22.21 -38.22 4.65
C SER A 661 -21.61 -37.86 3.28
N THR A 662 -22.25 -38.32 2.22
CA THR A 662 -22.00 -37.88 0.84
C THR A 662 -23.34 -37.62 0.21
N ILE A 663 -23.57 -36.40 -0.23
CA ILE A 663 -24.85 -35.97 -0.76
C ILE A 663 -24.81 -35.83 -2.28
N PHE A 664 -25.88 -36.24 -2.90
CA PHE A 664 -26.26 -35.88 -4.25
C PHE A 664 -27.04 -34.57 -4.21
N VAL A 665 -26.65 -33.61 -5.03
CA VAL A 665 -27.29 -32.28 -5.13
C VAL A 665 -27.78 -32.08 -6.56
N ARG A 666 -29.02 -31.60 -6.72
CA ARG A 666 -29.57 -31.17 -8.00
C ARG A 666 -29.80 -29.67 -7.99
N LEU A 667 -29.31 -29.01 -9.04
CA LEU A 667 -29.49 -27.58 -9.27
C LEU A 667 -30.18 -27.37 -10.62
N ASP A 668 -31.10 -26.42 -10.69
CA ASP A 668 -31.65 -25.90 -11.94
C ASP A 668 -30.77 -24.73 -12.42
N ALA A 669 -30.27 -24.82 -13.64
CA ALA A 669 -29.47 -23.79 -14.30
C ALA A 669 -30.32 -22.55 -14.67
N ASN A 670 -31.64 -22.59 -14.47
CA ASN A 670 -32.59 -21.51 -14.67
C ASN A 670 -32.51 -20.90 -16.08
N ASN A 671 -32.32 -21.77 -17.09
CA ASN A 671 -32.12 -21.41 -18.50
C ASN A 671 -30.97 -20.41 -18.78
N HIS A 672 -30.00 -20.27 -17.87
CA HIS A 672 -28.82 -19.45 -18.12
C HIS A 672 -27.90 -20.11 -19.15
N GLU A 673 -27.76 -19.52 -20.34
CA GLU A 673 -26.88 -20.06 -21.39
C GLU A 673 -25.42 -20.22 -20.96
N SER A 674 -24.95 -19.39 -20.04
CA SER A 674 -23.59 -19.43 -19.52
C SER A 674 -23.33 -20.55 -18.51
N LEU A 675 -24.37 -21.28 -18.09
CA LEU A 675 -24.27 -22.49 -17.29
C LEU A 675 -24.36 -23.77 -18.13
N LYS A 676 -24.30 -23.66 -19.47
CA LYS A 676 -24.09 -24.81 -20.35
C LYS A 676 -22.72 -25.42 -20.06
N TYR A 677 -22.66 -26.75 -20.05
CA TYR A 677 -21.46 -27.51 -19.70
C TYR A 677 -21.39 -28.80 -20.52
N LEU A 678 -20.24 -29.47 -20.51
CA LEU A 678 -20.05 -30.80 -21.07
C LEU A 678 -19.64 -31.81 -19.97
N PRO A 679 -19.95 -33.11 -20.14
CA PRO A 679 -19.48 -34.14 -19.23
C PRO A 679 -17.97 -34.04 -18.97
N GLY A 680 -17.59 -34.01 -17.70
CA GLY A 680 -16.21 -33.80 -17.25
C GLY A 680 -15.90 -32.38 -16.76
N ASP A 681 -16.70 -31.38 -17.13
CA ASP A 681 -16.55 -30.00 -16.65
C ASP A 681 -16.88 -29.87 -15.14
N HIS A 682 -16.44 -28.78 -14.52
CA HIS A 682 -16.66 -28.49 -13.10
C HIS A 682 -17.64 -27.34 -12.89
N LEU A 683 -18.31 -27.34 -11.74
CA LEU A 683 -19.07 -26.21 -11.23
C LEU A 683 -18.31 -25.54 -10.09
N GLY A 684 -17.95 -24.26 -10.24
CA GLY A 684 -17.46 -23.42 -9.16
C GLY A 684 -18.63 -22.83 -8.37
N VAL A 685 -18.72 -23.12 -7.08
CA VAL A 685 -19.84 -22.72 -6.20
C VAL A 685 -19.35 -21.77 -5.12
N PHE A 686 -20.01 -20.61 -4.96
CA PHE A 686 -19.74 -19.66 -3.88
C PHE A 686 -20.68 -19.93 -2.69
N PRO A 687 -20.14 -20.36 -1.54
CA PRO A 687 -20.97 -20.71 -0.39
C PRO A 687 -21.31 -19.51 0.50
N GLY A 688 -22.23 -19.72 1.44
CA GLY A 688 -22.38 -18.89 2.63
C GLY A 688 -21.73 -19.53 3.86
N ASN A 689 -21.02 -18.75 4.67
CA ASN A 689 -20.57 -19.18 5.99
C ASN A 689 -21.75 -19.50 6.91
N ASN A 690 -21.50 -20.33 7.91
CA ASN A 690 -22.51 -20.73 8.90
C ASN A 690 -23.04 -19.51 9.67
N GLU A 691 -24.36 -19.41 9.79
CA GLU A 691 -25.02 -18.23 10.37
C GLU A 691 -24.67 -18.00 11.84
N VAL A 692 -24.47 -19.08 12.60
CA VAL A 692 -24.08 -19.00 14.01
C VAL A 692 -22.68 -18.40 14.10
N LEU A 693 -21.72 -18.90 13.31
CA LEU A 693 -20.37 -18.34 13.29
C LEU A 693 -20.35 -16.86 12.87
N VAL A 694 -21.14 -16.49 11.86
CA VAL A 694 -21.25 -15.09 11.42
C VAL A 694 -21.82 -14.20 12.53
N THR A 695 -22.89 -14.64 13.18
CA THR A 695 -23.54 -13.86 14.24
C THR A 695 -22.63 -13.72 15.46
N THR A 696 -21.99 -14.81 15.91
CA THR A 696 -21.01 -14.79 17.01
C THR A 696 -19.80 -13.92 16.69
N LEU A 697 -19.35 -13.87 15.43
CA LEU A 697 -18.28 -12.96 15.02
C LEU A 697 -18.71 -11.49 15.16
N ILE A 698 -19.89 -11.14 14.66
CA ILE A 698 -20.42 -9.77 14.71
C ILE A 698 -20.60 -9.30 16.16
N GLU A 699 -21.10 -10.17 17.04
CA GLU A 699 -21.27 -9.88 18.48
C GLU A 699 -19.96 -9.57 19.20
N LYS A 700 -18.81 -10.02 18.66
CA LYS A 700 -17.47 -9.80 19.24
C LYS A 700 -16.75 -8.56 18.70
N LEU A 701 -17.36 -7.81 17.78
CA LEU A 701 -16.74 -6.60 17.21
C LEU A 701 -16.97 -5.36 18.10
N GLU A 702 -15.98 -4.46 18.12
CA GLU A 702 -16.02 -3.21 18.90
C GLU A 702 -17.08 -2.23 18.38
N ASP A 703 -17.18 -2.09 17.06
CA ASP A 703 -17.91 -1.01 16.38
C ASP A 703 -18.83 -1.53 15.25
N ALA A 704 -19.41 -2.72 15.42
CA ALA A 704 -20.29 -3.31 14.41
C ALA A 704 -21.49 -2.40 14.11
N PRO A 705 -21.73 -2.04 12.83
CA PRO A 705 -22.96 -1.38 12.44
C PRO A 705 -24.16 -2.33 12.64
N PRO A 706 -25.39 -1.80 12.78
CA PRO A 706 -26.59 -2.62 12.81
C PRO A 706 -26.64 -3.60 11.63
N ILE A 707 -27.04 -4.85 11.90
CA ILE A 707 -26.93 -5.98 10.95
C ILE A 707 -27.68 -5.78 9.62
N ASN A 708 -28.67 -4.87 9.60
CA ASN A 708 -29.51 -4.56 8.45
C ASN A 708 -29.06 -3.30 7.68
N GLN A 709 -28.03 -2.60 8.13
CA GLN A 709 -27.54 -1.41 7.44
C GLN A 709 -26.50 -1.76 6.38
N ILE A 710 -26.70 -1.22 5.19
CA ILE A 710 -25.77 -1.37 4.08
C ILE A 710 -24.63 -0.39 4.29
N VAL A 711 -23.41 -0.93 4.29
CA VAL A 711 -22.19 -0.16 4.45
C VAL A 711 -21.28 -0.35 3.25
N LYS A 712 -20.46 0.66 2.97
CA LYS A 712 -19.28 0.56 2.10
C LYS A 712 -18.03 0.95 2.90
N VAL A 713 -16.91 0.35 2.53
CA VAL A 713 -15.62 0.68 3.13
C VAL A 713 -14.93 1.73 2.26
N GLU A 714 -14.43 2.78 2.88
CA GLU A 714 -13.59 3.79 2.24
C GLU A 714 -12.20 3.75 2.88
N PHE A 715 -11.17 3.96 2.08
CA PHE A 715 -9.80 4.13 2.55
C PHE A 715 -9.28 5.53 2.21
N LEU A 716 -8.37 6.04 3.03
CA LEU A 716 -7.69 7.31 2.78
C LEU A 716 -6.54 7.07 1.79
N ASP A 717 -6.71 7.53 0.55
CA ASP A 717 -5.66 7.52 -0.48
C ASP A 717 -4.79 8.77 -0.36
N ASP A 718 -3.52 8.57 -0.06
CA ASP A 718 -2.51 9.60 0.03
C ASP A 718 -1.79 9.70 -1.32
N THR A 719 -2.44 10.30 -2.33
CA THR A 719 -1.82 10.42 -3.65
C THR A 719 -0.66 11.42 -3.57
N SER A 720 0.57 10.93 -3.72
CA SER A 720 1.80 11.72 -3.70
C SER A 720 1.97 12.54 -4.99
N LEU A 721 1.32 13.70 -5.03
CA LEU A 721 1.68 14.74 -5.99
C LEU A 721 2.92 15.46 -5.46
N PHE A 722 4.09 15.03 -5.94
CA PHE A 722 5.33 15.76 -5.74
C PHE A 722 5.12 17.22 -6.16
N SER A 723 5.49 18.13 -5.25
CA SER A 723 5.50 19.61 -5.36
C SER A 723 4.35 20.42 -4.74
N ALA A 724 3.29 19.83 -4.15
CA ALA A 724 2.19 20.62 -3.55
C ALA A 724 1.60 20.10 -2.23
N GLY A 725 2.24 19.11 -1.59
CA GLY A 725 1.70 18.41 -0.42
C GLY A 725 0.83 17.19 -0.82
N VAL A 726 0.60 16.31 0.15
CA VAL A 726 -0.24 15.12 -0.03
C VAL A 726 -1.71 15.58 -0.05
N ILE A 727 -2.40 15.33 -1.16
CA ILE A 727 -3.86 15.45 -1.21
C ILE A 727 -4.40 14.12 -0.74
N SER A 728 -4.92 14.06 0.48
CA SER A 728 -5.57 12.87 1.02
C SER A 728 -7.07 12.94 0.75
N ASN A 729 -7.59 11.97 0.00
CA ASN A 729 -9.01 11.85 -0.30
C ASN A 729 -9.52 10.48 0.15
N TRP A 730 -10.75 10.43 0.63
CA TRP A 730 -11.42 9.15 0.87
C TRP A 730 -11.85 8.57 -0.47
N THR A 731 -11.39 7.36 -0.75
CA THR A 731 -11.70 6.60 -1.95
C THR A 731 -12.38 5.30 -1.56
N ASP A 732 -13.31 4.82 -2.38
CA ASP A 732 -14.01 3.56 -2.14
C ASP A 732 -13.02 2.39 -2.20
N GLU A 733 -13.03 1.53 -1.17
CA GLU A 733 -12.34 0.25 -1.18
C GLU A 733 -13.19 -0.74 -1.97
N SER A 734 -12.77 -1.04 -3.20
CA SER A 734 -13.53 -1.86 -4.15
C SER A 734 -13.38 -3.38 -3.92
N ARG A 735 -12.71 -3.81 -2.84
CA ARG A 735 -12.50 -5.23 -2.51
C ARG A 735 -13.80 -5.99 -2.25
N ILE A 736 -14.77 -5.37 -1.60
CA ILE A 736 -16.10 -5.92 -1.32
C ILE A 736 -17.17 -4.96 -1.84
N PRO A 737 -18.30 -5.45 -2.37
CA PRO A 737 -19.39 -4.57 -2.77
C PRO A 737 -20.03 -3.93 -1.53
N PRO A 738 -20.75 -2.81 -1.69
CA PRO A 738 -21.60 -2.31 -0.62
C PRO A 738 -22.62 -3.37 -0.21
N CYS A 739 -22.61 -3.75 1.06
CA CYS A 739 -23.46 -4.81 1.60
C CYS A 739 -23.62 -4.63 3.11
N THR A 740 -24.49 -5.42 3.74
CA THR A 740 -24.52 -5.45 5.21
C THR A 740 -23.29 -6.17 5.76
N ILE A 741 -22.89 -5.86 6.99
CA ILE A 741 -21.76 -6.57 7.63
C ILE A 741 -22.00 -8.08 7.74
N TYR A 742 -23.26 -8.49 7.90
CA TYR A 742 -23.67 -9.89 7.85
C TYR A 742 -23.41 -10.51 6.48
N GLN A 743 -23.81 -9.84 5.40
CA GLN A 743 -23.55 -10.32 4.04
C GLN A 743 -22.05 -10.38 3.74
N ALA A 744 -21.26 -9.40 4.22
CA ALA A 744 -19.80 -9.41 4.09
C ALA A 744 -19.18 -10.68 4.68
N PHE A 745 -19.46 -10.98 5.96
CA PHE A 745 -18.94 -12.17 6.62
C PHE A 745 -19.60 -13.47 6.18
N LYS A 746 -20.84 -13.44 5.67
CA LYS A 746 -21.50 -14.64 5.18
C LYS A 746 -21.02 -15.05 3.80
N TYR A 747 -20.90 -14.11 2.86
CA TYR A 747 -20.74 -14.46 1.44
C TYR A 747 -19.43 -13.98 0.80
N PHE A 748 -18.76 -12.97 1.38
CA PHE A 748 -17.61 -12.34 0.72
C PHE A 748 -16.28 -12.58 1.43
N LEU A 749 -16.27 -12.83 2.73
CA LEU A 749 -15.05 -12.97 3.53
C LEU A 749 -14.88 -14.37 4.13
N ASP A 750 -13.65 -14.86 4.16
CA ASP A 750 -13.29 -16.10 4.83
C ASP A 750 -13.04 -15.86 6.32
N ILE A 751 -13.93 -16.41 7.14
CA ILE A 751 -13.87 -16.32 8.61
C ILE A 751 -13.41 -17.63 9.26
N THR A 752 -13.08 -18.65 8.46
CA THR A 752 -12.82 -20.02 8.92
C THR A 752 -11.37 -20.45 8.73
N THR A 753 -10.67 -19.89 7.74
CA THR A 753 -9.24 -20.13 7.56
C THR A 753 -8.46 -19.50 8.73
N PRO A 754 -7.48 -20.20 9.33
CA PRO A 754 -6.66 -19.64 10.40
C PRO A 754 -6.01 -18.31 10.00
N PRO A 755 -5.98 -17.30 10.90
CA PRO A 755 -5.40 -15.99 10.59
C PRO A 755 -3.92 -16.14 10.24
N SER A 756 -3.41 -15.31 9.32
CA SER A 756 -1.99 -15.31 8.97
C SER A 756 -1.13 -14.74 10.10
N PRO A 757 0.18 -15.04 10.13
CA PRO A 757 1.13 -14.39 11.04
C PRO A 757 1.01 -12.86 11.02
N LEU A 758 0.83 -12.26 9.84
CA LEU A 758 0.63 -10.82 9.70
C LEU A 758 -0.65 -10.32 10.37
N LEU A 759 -1.76 -11.04 10.23
CA LEU A 759 -3.02 -10.67 10.89
C LEU A 759 -2.92 -10.81 12.42
N LEU A 760 -2.21 -11.82 12.91
CA LEU A 760 -1.91 -11.96 14.35
C LEU A 760 -1.07 -10.79 14.89
N GLN A 761 -0.11 -10.27 14.10
CA GLN A 761 0.64 -9.05 14.45
C GLN A 761 -0.25 -7.82 14.53
N GLN A 762 -1.29 -7.74 13.69
CA GLN A 762 -2.28 -6.65 13.75
C GLN A 762 -3.24 -6.81 14.95
N PHE A 763 -3.50 -8.05 15.40
CA PHE A 763 -4.32 -8.31 16.59
C PHE A 763 -3.57 -7.99 17.90
N ALA A 764 -2.26 -8.24 17.97
CA ALA A 764 -1.46 -8.00 19.16
C ALA A 764 -1.65 -6.61 19.82
N PRO A 765 -1.54 -5.47 19.09
CA PRO A 765 -1.73 -4.14 19.69
C PRO A 765 -3.17 -3.83 20.10
N LEU A 766 -4.15 -4.66 19.70
CA LEU A 766 -5.57 -4.52 20.03
C LEU A 766 -5.97 -5.32 21.29
N ALA A 767 -5.05 -6.12 21.84
CA ALA A 767 -5.26 -6.86 23.06
C ALA A 767 -5.02 -5.94 24.28
N THR A 768 -6.06 -5.76 25.11
CA THR A 768 -5.96 -4.97 26.35
C THR A 768 -5.24 -5.71 27.49
N ASN A 769 -5.12 -7.05 27.39
CA ASN A 769 -4.38 -7.86 28.36
C ASN A 769 -2.95 -8.14 27.87
N GLU A 770 -1.95 -7.75 28.67
CA GLU A 770 -0.52 -7.86 28.33
C GLU A 770 -0.06 -9.32 28.09
N LYS A 771 -0.62 -10.31 28.81
CA LYS A 771 -0.28 -11.72 28.60
C LYS A 771 -0.81 -12.22 27.26
N GLN A 772 -2.03 -11.84 26.90
CA GLN A 772 -2.63 -12.19 25.61
C GLN A 772 -1.90 -11.49 24.45
N ARG A 773 -1.57 -10.20 24.61
CA ARG A 773 -0.74 -9.46 23.64
C ARG A 773 0.58 -10.16 23.37
N LYS A 774 1.36 -10.48 24.41
CA LYS A 774 2.63 -11.20 24.27
C LYS A 774 2.45 -12.56 23.60
N ARG A 775 1.37 -13.28 23.92
CA ARG A 775 1.08 -14.57 23.28
C ARG A 775 0.81 -14.41 21.78
N LEU A 776 0.05 -13.39 21.35
CA LEU A 776 -0.18 -13.09 19.93
C LEU A 776 1.12 -12.71 19.21
N GLU A 777 1.98 -11.90 19.84
CA GLU A 777 3.30 -11.55 19.29
C GLU A 777 4.20 -12.79 19.11
N VAL A 778 4.17 -13.73 20.06
CA VAL A 778 4.88 -15.02 19.96
C VAL A 778 4.27 -15.89 18.85
N LEU A 779 2.95 -16.06 18.82
CA LEU A 779 2.25 -16.86 17.80
C LEU A 779 2.46 -16.33 16.38
N SER A 780 2.72 -15.03 16.22
CA SER A 780 3.08 -14.48 14.91
C SER A 780 4.45 -14.93 14.39
N LYS A 781 5.26 -15.57 15.25
CA LYS A 781 6.56 -16.16 14.92
C LYS A 781 6.50 -17.69 15.01
N GLU A 782 5.92 -18.22 16.08
CA GLU A 782 5.71 -19.65 16.35
C GLU A 782 4.30 -20.09 15.89
N TYR A 783 4.04 -19.92 14.60
CA TYR A 783 2.69 -20.01 14.03
C TYR A 783 2.25 -21.44 13.69
N GLU A 784 3.15 -22.24 13.09
CA GLU A 784 2.78 -23.49 12.42
C GLU A 784 2.22 -24.55 13.38
N GLU A 785 2.81 -24.72 14.56
CA GLU A 785 2.30 -25.70 15.54
C GLU A 785 0.89 -25.34 16.00
N TRP A 786 0.66 -24.08 16.38
CA TRP A 786 -0.64 -23.60 16.81
C TRP A 786 -1.69 -23.69 15.71
N LYS A 787 -1.36 -23.29 14.47
CA LYS A 787 -2.24 -23.38 13.30
C LYS A 787 -2.67 -24.81 13.04
N TRP A 788 -1.73 -25.76 12.91
CA TRP A 788 -2.07 -27.12 12.50
C TRP A 788 -2.73 -27.92 13.62
N TYR A 789 -2.34 -27.69 14.87
CA TYR A 789 -2.94 -28.39 16.01
C TYR A 789 -4.36 -27.91 16.31
N ASN A 790 -4.60 -26.59 16.31
CA ASN A 790 -5.90 -26.02 16.66
C ASN A 790 -6.81 -25.79 15.45
N ASN A 791 -6.24 -25.54 14.27
CA ASN A 791 -6.93 -25.07 13.06
C ASN A 791 -8.00 -24.00 13.36
N PRO A 792 -7.66 -22.92 14.09
CA PRO A 792 -8.68 -22.07 14.70
C PRO A 792 -9.37 -21.18 13.65
N THR A 793 -10.68 -21.08 13.75
CA THR A 793 -11.48 -20.06 13.05
C THR A 793 -11.26 -18.67 13.66
N ILE A 794 -11.64 -17.60 12.96
CA ILE A 794 -11.52 -16.24 13.51
C ILE A 794 -12.28 -16.11 14.84
N VAL A 795 -13.47 -16.71 14.93
CA VAL A 795 -14.27 -16.69 16.17
C VAL A 795 -13.53 -17.36 17.32
N GLU A 796 -12.94 -18.55 17.10
CA GLU A 796 -12.17 -19.27 18.13
C GLU A 796 -10.93 -18.48 18.58
N VAL A 797 -10.30 -17.71 17.69
CA VAL A 797 -9.20 -16.81 18.05
C VAL A 797 -9.70 -15.70 18.98
N LEU A 798 -10.86 -15.10 18.69
CA LEU A 798 -11.44 -14.07 19.56
C LEU A 798 -11.96 -14.64 20.89
N GLU A 799 -12.24 -15.94 20.96
CA GLU A 799 -12.56 -16.66 22.20
C GLU A 799 -11.32 -17.05 23.00
N GLU A 800 -10.23 -17.43 22.34
CA GLU A 800 -8.93 -17.69 22.97
C GLU A 800 -8.33 -16.40 23.55
N PHE A 801 -8.55 -15.26 22.89
CA PHE A 801 -8.03 -13.95 23.26
C PHE A 801 -9.16 -12.92 23.50
N PRO A 802 -9.96 -13.07 24.58
CA PRO A 802 -11.15 -12.24 24.84
C PRO A 802 -10.83 -10.77 25.15
N SER A 803 -9.57 -10.40 25.36
CA SER A 803 -9.16 -9.00 25.59
C SER A 803 -9.00 -8.20 24.29
N LEU A 804 -9.14 -8.84 23.13
CA LEU A 804 -9.06 -8.22 21.81
C LEU A 804 -10.25 -7.29 21.57
N GLN A 805 -9.95 -6.03 21.28
CA GLN A 805 -10.93 -5.06 20.78
C GLN A 805 -10.77 -4.97 19.26
N ILE A 806 -11.61 -5.69 18.52
CA ILE A 806 -11.50 -5.80 17.06
C ILE A 806 -12.45 -4.82 16.36
N PRO A 807 -11.91 -3.84 15.61
CA PRO A 807 -12.73 -2.99 14.76
C PRO A 807 -13.22 -3.73 13.52
N SER A 808 -14.44 -3.44 13.10
CA SER A 808 -15.10 -4.04 11.94
C SER A 808 -14.29 -3.78 10.65
N THR A 809 -13.73 -2.57 10.50
CA THR A 809 -12.91 -2.21 9.33
C THR A 809 -11.65 -3.05 9.19
N LEU A 810 -11.09 -3.57 10.29
CA LEU A 810 -9.93 -4.46 10.24
C LEU A 810 -10.29 -5.75 9.52
N LEU A 811 -11.35 -6.43 9.97
CA LEU A 811 -11.75 -7.69 9.36
C LEU A 811 -12.27 -7.51 7.93
N LEU A 812 -13.05 -6.44 7.67
CA LEU A 812 -13.58 -6.16 6.34
C LEU A 812 -12.49 -5.90 5.27
N THR A 813 -11.29 -5.47 5.69
CA THR A 813 -10.21 -5.11 4.77
C THR A 813 -9.10 -6.17 4.71
N GLN A 814 -8.84 -6.87 5.82
CA GLN A 814 -7.72 -7.79 5.96
C GLN A 814 -8.11 -9.27 5.80
N LEU A 815 -9.36 -9.66 6.05
CA LEU A 815 -9.76 -11.07 5.85
C LEU A 815 -9.73 -11.45 4.36
N PRO A 816 -9.23 -12.65 4.01
CA PRO A 816 -9.27 -13.16 2.64
C PRO A 816 -10.70 -13.18 2.08
N LEU A 817 -10.83 -13.04 0.76
CA LEU A 817 -12.12 -13.23 0.10
C LEU A 817 -12.54 -14.70 0.18
N LEU A 818 -13.83 -14.95 0.39
CA LEU A 818 -14.39 -16.30 0.41
C LEU A 818 -14.35 -16.90 -1.00
N GLN A 819 -13.54 -17.95 -1.17
CA GLN A 819 -13.32 -18.56 -2.49
C GLN A 819 -14.45 -19.51 -2.91
N ALA A 820 -14.67 -19.65 -4.21
CA ALA A 820 -15.52 -20.71 -4.74
C ALA A 820 -14.89 -22.09 -4.49
N ARG A 821 -15.74 -23.11 -4.29
CA ARG A 821 -15.32 -24.52 -4.25
C ARG A 821 -15.75 -25.20 -5.54
N TYR A 822 -14.85 -25.98 -6.12
CA TYR A 822 -15.09 -26.69 -7.36
C TYR A 822 -15.64 -28.09 -7.09
N TYR A 823 -16.64 -28.48 -7.87
CA TYR A 823 -17.24 -29.81 -7.87
C TYR A 823 -17.33 -30.33 -9.30
N SER A 824 -16.84 -31.54 -9.57
CA SER A 824 -17.04 -32.18 -10.87
C SER A 824 -18.53 -32.44 -11.11
N ILE A 825 -19.02 -32.03 -12.28
CA ILE A 825 -20.44 -32.16 -12.60
C ILE A 825 -20.77 -33.64 -12.80
N SER A 826 -21.79 -34.10 -12.09
CA SER A 826 -22.22 -35.50 -12.01
C SER A 826 -23.43 -35.81 -12.90
N SER A 827 -23.75 -34.97 -13.89
CA SER A 827 -24.90 -35.15 -14.80
C SER A 827 -24.52 -35.00 -16.27
N SER A 828 -25.17 -35.73 -17.17
CA SER A 828 -25.15 -35.42 -18.60
C SER A 828 -26.15 -34.30 -18.92
N PRO A 829 -25.77 -33.26 -19.68
CA PRO A 829 -26.67 -32.17 -20.06
C PRO A 829 -27.75 -32.63 -21.06
N ASP A 830 -27.49 -33.71 -21.81
CA ASP A 830 -28.46 -34.27 -22.75
C ASP A 830 -29.52 -35.13 -22.03
N LEU A 831 -29.11 -35.88 -21.01
CA LEU A 831 -30.01 -36.70 -20.20
C LEU A 831 -30.81 -35.85 -19.21
N HIS A 832 -30.22 -34.76 -18.71
CA HIS A 832 -30.85 -33.84 -17.76
C HIS A 832 -30.78 -32.38 -18.26
N PRO A 833 -31.54 -32.01 -19.30
CA PRO A 833 -31.50 -30.65 -19.86
C PRO A 833 -31.88 -29.60 -18.82
N GLY A 834 -31.02 -28.59 -18.67
CA GLY A 834 -31.23 -27.50 -17.72
C GLY A 834 -30.87 -27.82 -16.26
N GLU A 835 -30.44 -29.05 -15.94
CA GLU A 835 -30.04 -29.41 -14.58
C GLU A 835 -28.53 -29.65 -14.45
N ILE A 836 -28.00 -29.36 -13.26
CA ILE A 836 -26.61 -29.61 -12.88
C ILE A 836 -26.59 -30.43 -11.60
N HIS A 837 -25.97 -31.61 -11.64
CA HIS A 837 -25.88 -32.50 -10.50
C HIS A 837 -24.47 -32.49 -9.89
N LEU A 838 -24.36 -32.57 -8.57
CA LEU A 838 -23.08 -32.64 -7.86
C LEU A 838 -23.05 -33.85 -6.91
N THR A 839 -21.86 -34.40 -6.69
CA THR A 839 -21.60 -35.44 -5.69
C THR A 839 -20.65 -34.89 -4.64
N VAL A 840 -21.17 -34.58 -3.45
CA VAL A 840 -20.48 -33.76 -2.45
C VAL A 840 -20.23 -34.57 -1.19
N ALA A 841 -18.96 -34.78 -0.82
CA ALA A 841 -18.61 -35.30 0.50
C ALA A 841 -18.82 -34.19 1.54
N VAL A 842 -19.64 -34.45 2.57
CA VAL A 842 -19.86 -33.48 3.66
C VAL A 842 -18.67 -33.53 4.61
N VAL A 843 -17.88 -32.46 4.62
CA VAL A 843 -16.65 -32.37 5.40
C VAL A 843 -16.99 -31.93 6.83
N SER A 844 -16.58 -32.76 7.78
CA SER A 844 -16.69 -32.50 9.22
C SER A 844 -15.54 -33.20 9.93
N TYR A 845 -14.83 -32.49 10.81
CA TYR A 845 -13.70 -33.02 11.58
C TYR A 845 -13.58 -32.31 12.93
N ARG A 846 -12.76 -32.85 13.83
CA ARG A 846 -12.39 -32.20 15.09
C ARG A 846 -10.89 -31.90 15.07
N PRO A 847 -10.45 -30.67 15.37
CA PRO A 847 -9.03 -30.36 15.54
C PRO A 847 -8.51 -30.98 16.85
N ARG A 848 -7.25 -30.71 17.20
CA ARG A 848 -6.59 -31.23 18.42
C ARG A 848 -6.70 -32.76 18.50
N ASP A 849 -6.35 -33.42 17.40
CA ASP A 849 -6.31 -34.88 17.26
C ASP A 849 -7.64 -35.59 17.58
N GLY A 850 -8.76 -34.89 17.43
CA GLY A 850 -10.10 -35.43 17.68
C GLY A 850 -10.78 -34.91 18.93
N GLU A 851 -10.06 -34.21 19.81
CA GLU A 851 -10.57 -33.71 21.10
C GLU A 851 -11.19 -32.31 21.01
N GLY A 852 -10.96 -31.59 19.91
CA GLY A 852 -11.49 -30.24 19.69
C GLY A 852 -12.98 -30.16 19.31
N PRO A 853 -13.50 -28.93 19.16
CA PRO A 853 -14.87 -28.69 18.66
C PRO A 853 -15.03 -29.17 17.21
N ILE A 854 -16.26 -29.41 16.77
CA ILE A 854 -16.50 -29.86 15.39
C ILE A 854 -16.33 -28.67 14.44
N HIS A 855 -15.44 -28.83 13.44
CA HIS A 855 -15.27 -27.93 12.31
C HIS A 855 -15.97 -28.49 11.07
N HIS A 856 -16.76 -27.65 10.41
CA HIS A 856 -17.49 -28.01 9.20
C HIS A 856 -16.85 -27.35 7.98
N GLY A 857 -16.69 -28.10 6.89
CA GLY A 857 -16.21 -27.52 5.63
C GLY A 857 -17.27 -26.60 5.03
N VAL A 858 -16.92 -25.32 4.82
CA VAL A 858 -17.85 -24.24 4.49
C VAL A 858 -18.84 -24.59 3.37
N CYS A 859 -18.34 -24.94 2.17
CA CYS A 859 -19.22 -25.18 1.04
C CYS A 859 -20.03 -26.48 1.13
N SER A 860 -19.44 -27.53 1.69
CA SER A 860 -20.12 -28.84 1.76
C SER A 860 -21.20 -28.86 2.84
N SER A 861 -21.00 -28.16 3.97
CA SER A 861 -22.04 -27.98 4.98
C SER A 861 -23.12 -27.02 4.51
N TRP A 862 -22.76 -25.95 3.78
CA TRP A 862 -23.72 -25.02 3.20
C TRP A 862 -24.64 -25.70 2.18
N LEU A 863 -24.10 -26.46 1.21
CA LEU A 863 -24.91 -27.26 0.28
C LEU A 863 -25.79 -28.29 1.02
N ASN A 864 -25.33 -28.78 2.18
CA ASN A 864 -26.09 -29.69 3.03
C ASN A 864 -27.10 -28.98 3.96
N SER A 865 -27.17 -27.64 3.96
CA SER A 865 -28.16 -26.88 4.72
C SER A 865 -29.20 -26.16 3.86
N LEU A 866 -28.97 -26.00 2.55
CA LEU A 866 -29.89 -25.33 1.62
C LEU A 866 -31.32 -25.89 1.65
N GLU A 867 -32.29 -25.02 1.39
CA GLU A 867 -33.70 -25.34 1.20
C GLU A 867 -34.10 -25.20 -0.28
N GLU A 868 -35.17 -25.89 -0.69
CA GLU A 868 -35.66 -25.83 -2.07
C GLU A 868 -35.97 -24.39 -2.49
N GLY A 869 -35.46 -23.98 -3.66
CA GLY A 869 -35.63 -22.63 -4.20
C GLY A 869 -34.52 -21.64 -3.80
N ASP A 870 -33.63 -22.01 -2.88
CA ASP A 870 -32.46 -21.21 -2.53
C ASP A 870 -31.59 -20.93 -3.77
N THR A 871 -30.98 -19.75 -3.79
CA THR A 871 -30.10 -19.36 -4.89
C THR A 871 -28.67 -19.81 -4.60
N VAL A 872 -28.08 -20.51 -5.56
CA VAL A 872 -26.70 -21.01 -5.51
C VAL A 872 -25.85 -20.22 -6.50
N PRO A 873 -25.02 -19.26 -6.03
CA PRO A 873 -24.15 -18.51 -6.93
C PRO A 873 -23.04 -19.43 -7.45
N CYS A 874 -23.00 -19.63 -8.76
CA CYS A 874 -22.07 -20.55 -9.39
C CYS A 874 -21.65 -20.13 -10.80
N PHE A 875 -20.63 -20.80 -11.32
CA PHE A 875 -20.18 -20.69 -12.71
C PHE A 875 -19.64 -22.03 -13.19
N VAL A 876 -19.77 -22.30 -14.49
CA VAL A 876 -19.17 -23.49 -15.12
C VAL A 876 -17.72 -23.22 -15.47
N ARG A 877 -16.85 -24.18 -15.16
CA ARG A 877 -15.45 -24.20 -15.57
C ARG A 877 -15.25 -25.41 -16.49
N GLY A 878 -14.90 -25.13 -17.75
CA GLY A 878 -14.59 -26.19 -18.71
C GLY A 878 -13.34 -26.97 -18.31
N ALA A 879 -13.37 -28.29 -18.49
CA ALA A 879 -12.24 -29.19 -18.25
C ALA A 879 -11.89 -29.97 -19.53
N PRO A 880 -11.34 -29.30 -20.58
CA PRO A 880 -11.12 -29.92 -21.89
C PRO A 880 -10.21 -31.16 -21.82
N THR A 881 -9.26 -31.17 -20.88
CA THR A 881 -8.34 -32.28 -20.63
C THR A 881 -8.99 -33.47 -19.91
N PHE A 882 -10.22 -33.33 -19.41
CA PHE A 882 -10.96 -34.37 -18.72
C PHE A 882 -12.32 -34.66 -19.38
N ARG A 883 -12.38 -34.54 -20.71
CA ARG A 883 -13.57 -34.90 -21.51
C ARG A 883 -13.42 -36.29 -22.11
N MET A 884 -14.55 -36.93 -22.42
CA MET A 884 -14.56 -38.19 -23.17
C MET A 884 -13.92 -38.02 -24.55
N PRO A 885 -13.37 -39.10 -25.14
CA PRO A 885 -12.76 -39.04 -26.46
C PRO A 885 -13.81 -38.70 -27.52
N LYS A 886 -13.40 -37.96 -28.56
CA LYS A 886 -14.28 -37.65 -29.69
C LYS A 886 -14.69 -38.91 -30.45
N ASP A 887 -13.74 -39.84 -30.60
CA ASP A 887 -14.02 -41.18 -31.13
C ASP A 887 -14.64 -42.03 -30.03
N SER A 888 -15.87 -42.45 -30.23
CA SER A 888 -16.57 -43.26 -29.26
C SER A 888 -16.10 -44.72 -29.22
N GLN A 889 -15.38 -45.19 -30.24
CA GLN A 889 -14.97 -46.58 -30.42
C GLN A 889 -13.70 -46.96 -29.63
N VAL A 890 -12.99 -45.99 -29.06
CA VAL A 890 -11.81 -46.28 -28.24
C VAL A 890 -12.21 -46.68 -26.80
N PRO A 891 -11.51 -47.65 -26.19
CA PRO A 891 -11.84 -48.10 -24.84
C PRO A 891 -11.44 -47.05 -23.79
N CYS A 892 -12.26 -46.91 -22.74
CA CYS A 892 -11.99 -46.00 -21.61
C CYS A 892 -11.95 -46.76 -20.28
N ILE A 893 -10.93 -46.49 -19.46
CA ILE A 893 -10.81 -46.99 -18.09
C ILE A 893 -11.00 -45.82 -17.12
N LEU A 894 -12.04 -45.88 -16.29
CA LEU A 894 -12.43 -44.83 -15.36
C LEU A 894 -12.07 -45.23 -13.93
N ILE A 895 -11.20 -44.49 -13.26
CA ILE A 895 -10.65 -44.83 -11.94
C ILE A 895 -10.93 -43.68 -10.98
N GLY A 896 -11.73 -43.94 -9.94
CA GLY A 896 -12.08 -42.88 -8.99
C GLY A 896 -12.73 -43.40 -7.72
N PRO A 897 -12.03 -43.45 -6.58
CA PRO A 897 -12.63 -43.82 -5.31
C PRO A 897 -13.41 -42.67 -4.66
N GLY A 898 -14.42 -43.02 -3.87
CA GLY A 898 -15.25 -42.05 -3.15
C GLY A 898 -15.91 -41.03 -4.09
N THR A 899 -15.78 -39.74 -3.79
CA THR A 899 -16.33 -38.68 -4.66
C THR A 899 -15.59 -38.51 -5.99
N GLY A 900 -14.46 -39.19 -6.20
CA GLY A 900 -13.80 -39.27 -7.51
C GLY A 900 -14.66 -39.93 -8.60
N ILE A 901 -15.78 -40.58 -8.23
CA ILE A 901 -16.77 -41.09 -9.19
C ILE A 901 -17.62 -40.00 -9.84
N ALA A 902 -17.62 -38.77 -9.29
CA ALA A 902 -18.49 -37.67 -9.71
C ALA A 902 -18.50 -37.40 -11.23
N PRO A 903 -17.36 -37.12 -11.89
CA PRO A 903 -17.38 -36.85 -13.33
C PRO A 903 -17.77 -38.09 -14.14
N PHE A 904 -17.44 -39.30 -13.67
CA PHE A 904 -17.80 -40.53 -14.36
C PHE A 904 -19.31 -40.75 -14.41
N ARG A 905 -20.06 -40.22 -13.43
CA ARG A 905 -21.52 -40.21 -13.50
C ARG A 905 -22.04 -39.49 -14.73
N SER A 906 -21.45 -38.33 -15.05
CA SER A 906 -21.79 -37.63 -16.30
C SER A 906 -21.40 -38.43 -17.54
N PHE A 907 -20.27 -39.16 -17.51
CA PHE A 907 -19.80 -39.96 -18.64
C PHE A 907 -20.74 -41.13 -18.93
N TRP A 908 -21.10 -41.93 -17.92
CA TRP A 908 -21.98 -43.08 -18.16
C TRP A 908 -23.41 -42.65 -18.49
N GLN A 909 -23.88 -41.53 -17.94
CA GLN A 909 -25.17 -40.95 -18.32
C GLN A 909 -25.17 -40.46 -19.77
N GLN A 910 -24.09 -39.83 -20.22
CA GLN A 910 -23.96 -39.40 -21.61
C GLN A 910 -23.91 -40.60 -22.56
N ARG A 911 -23.11 -41.63 -22.25
CA ARG A 911 -23.07 -42.87 -23.02
C ARG A 911 -24.44 -43.55 -23.07
N LEU A 912 -25.14 -43.57 -21.94
CA LEU A 912 -26.49 -44.10 -21.87
C LEU A 912 -27.44 -43.36 -22.82
N TYR A 913 -27.44 -42.03 -22.76
CA TYR A 913 -28.23 -41.19 -23.66
C TYR A 913 -27.87 -41.44 -25.14
N ASP A 914 -26.58 -41.52 -25.46
CA ASP A 914 -26.11 -41.79 -26.81
C ASP A 914 -26.62 -43.16 -27.31
N ILE A 915 -26.58 -44.20 -26.48
CA ILE A 915 -27.05 -45.56 -26.84
C ILE A 915 -28.55 -45.53 -27.14
N GLU A 916 -29.32 -44.87 -26.29
CA GLU A 916 -30.78 -44.80 -26.40
C GLU A 916 -31.25 -43.97 -27.61
N ASN A 917 -30.53 -42.90 -27.98
CA ASN A 917 -30.97 -41.96 -29.02
C ASN A 917 -30.27 -42.12 -30.38
N LYS A 918 -29.00 -42.56 -30.43
CA LYS A 918 -28.19 -42.65 -31.67
C LYS A 918 -28.02 -44.09 -32.18
N GLY A 919 -28.40 -45.09 -31.39
CA GLY A 919 -28.38 -46.51 -31.75
C GLY A 919 -27.01 -47.19 -31.53
N ARG A 920 -27.05 -48.40 -30.94
CA ARG A 920 -25.88 -49.16 -30.46
C ARG A 920 -24.68 -49.26 -31.42
N LEU A 921 -24.91 -49.58 -32.70
CA LEU A 921 -23.85 -49.81 -33.70
C LEU A 921 -23.02 -48.56 -34.01
N LEU A 922 -23.53 -47.37 -33.70
CA LEU A 922 -22.84 -46.10 -33.92
C LEU A 922 -22.14 -45.58 -32.65
N VAL A 923 -22.38 -46.18 -31.47
CA VAL A 923 -22.29 -45.42 -30.22
C VAL A 923 -21.06 -45.62 -29.36
N ALA A 924 -20.47 -46.79 -29.10
CA ALA A 924 -19.19 -46.84 -28.36
C ALA A 924 -18.61 -48.24 -28.12
N CYS A 925 -17.29 -48.30 -27.88
CA CYS A 925 -16.68 -49.39 -27.09
C CYS A 925 -17.09 -49.26 -25.60
N PRO A 926 -17.60 -50.32 -24.94
CA PRO A 926 -18.00 -50.26 -23.52
C PRO A 926 -16.84 -49.93 -22.58
N MET A 927 -17.10 -49.10 -21.56
CA MET A 927 -16.09 -48.60 -20.63
C MET A 927 -15.82 -49.57 -19.47
N ILE A 928 -14.73 -49.39 -18.72
CA ILE A 928 -14.47 -50.10 -17.47
C ILE A 928 -14.47 -49.09 -16.31
N LEU A 929 -15.20 -49.39 -15.23
CA LEU A 929 -15.15 -48.59 -14.00
C LEU A 929 -14.36 -49.31 -12.91
N VAL A 930 -13.40 -48.62 -12.31
CA VAL A 930 -12.63 -49.04 -11.14
C VAL A 930 -12.94 -48.09 -9.99
N PHE A 931 -13.93 -48.47 -9.19
CA PHE A 931 -14.39 -47.70 -8.05
C PHE A 931 -13.71 -48.17 -6.75
N GLY A 932 -13.71 -47.32 -5.71
CA GLY A 932 -13.23 -47.71 -4.39
C GLY A 932 -13.98 -47.00 -3.27
N CYS A 933 -14.32 -47.74 -2.21
CA CYS A 933 -14.96 -47.19 -1.02
C CYS A 933 -14.50 -47.94 0.26
N ARG A 934 -15.11 -47.67 1.41
CA ARG A 934 -14.75 -48.33 2.67
C ARG A 934 -15.46 -49.67 2.79
N GLN A 935 -16.78 -49.68 2.65
CA GLN A 935 -17.62 -50.85 2.87
C GLN A 935 -18.76 -50.96 1.85
N SER A 936 -19.03 -52.19 1.43
CA SER A 936 -19.96 -52.50 0.33
C SER A 936 -21.42 -52.11 0.56
N GLN A 937 -21.85 -52.01 1.83
CA GLN A 937 -23.22 -51.70 2.25
C GLN A 937 -23.37 -50.30 2.87
N ILE A 938 -22.27 -49.53 2.99
CA ILE A 938 -22.27 -48.23 3.68
C ILE A 938 -22.04 -47.08 2.72
N ASP A 939 -20.94 -47.13 1.95
CA ASP A 939 -20.47 -45.99 1.16
C ASP A 939 -20.21 -46.33 -0.32
N HIS A 940 -20.81 -47.41 -0.82
CA HIS A 940 -20.86 -47.74 -2.24
C HIS A 940 -21.90 -46.87 -2.96
N ILE A 941 -21.60 -45.58 -3.11
CA ILE A 941 -22.48 -44.60 -3.76
C ILE A 941 -22.73 -44.95 -5.23
N TYR A 942 -23.95 -44.71 -5.72
CA TYR A 942 -24.40 -45.02 -7.09
C TYR A 942 -24.27 -46.50 -7.53
N LYS A 943 -24.26 -47.43 -6.58
CA LYS A 943 -24.13 -48.88 -6.87
C LYS A 943 -25.21 -49.39 -7.82
N GLU A 944 -26.47 -49.07 -7.54
CA GLU A 944 -27.60 -49.50 -8.35
C GLU A 944 -27.57 -48.86 -9.75
N GLU A 945 -27.20 -47.57 -9.82
CA GLU A 945 -27.10 -46.83 -11.09
C GLU A 945 -25.99 -47.38 -11.99
N THR A 946 -24.83 -47.72 -11.42
CA THR A 946 -23.72 -48.32 -12.18
C THR A 946 -24.04 -49.74 -12.64
N ILE A 947 -24.74 -50.55 -11.83
CA ILE A 947 -25.24 -51.88 -12.24
C ILE A 947 -26.24 -51.74 -13.40
N GLN A 948 -27.16 -50.78 -13.34
CA GLN A 948 -28.08 -50.50 -14.44
C GLN A 948 -27.34 -50.08 -15.72
N ALA A 949 -26.32 -49.22 -15.60
CA ALA A 949 -25.48 -48.83 -16.72
C ALA A 949 -24.71 -50.03 -17.33
N LYS A 950 -24.22 -50.97 -16.50
CA LYS A 950 -23.63 -52.24 -16.99
C LYS A 950 -24.65 -53.09 -17.75
N ASN A 951 -25.86 -53.23 -17.21
CA ASN A 951 -26.93 -54.02 -17.87
C ASN A 951 -27.36 -53.41 -19.21
N LYS A 952 -27.22 -52.09 -19.37
CA LYS A 952 -27.43 -51.37 -20.63
C LYS A 952 -26.16 -51.27 -21.49
N GLU A 953 -25.15 -52.09 -21.20
CA GLU A 953 -23.89 -52.22 -21.95
C GLU A 953 -23.03 -50.93 -22.04
N VAL A 954 -23.27 -49.94 -21.19
CA VAL A 954 -22.40 -48.76 -21.07
C VAL A 954 -21.04 -49.16 -20.49
N PHE A 955 -21.07 -50.09 -19.52
CA PHE A 955 -19.87 -50.67 -18.92
C PHE A 955 -19.69 -52.12 -19.37
N LYS A 956 -18.46 -52.46 -19.75
CA LYS A 956 -18.00 -53.85 -19.91
C LYS A 956 -17.96 -54.54 -18.56
N GLU A 957 -17.26 -53.91 -17.61
CA GLU A 957 -17.03 -54.45 -16.27
C GLU A 957 -17.00 -53.36 -15.21
N LEU A 958 -17.39 -53.75 -13.98
CA LEU A 958 -17.40 -52.91 -12.80
C LEU A 958 -16.52 -53.55 -11.73
N TYR A 959 -15.43 -52.88 -11.37
CA TYR A 959 -14.54 -53.31 -10.31
C TYR A 959 -14.68 -52.41 -9.09
N THR A 960 -14.63 -52.99 -7.89
CA THR A 960 -14.70 -52.22 -6.64
C THR A 960 -13.65 -52.66 -5.63
N ALA A 961 -12.86 -51.71 -5.14
CA ALA A 961 -11.93 -51.89 -4.04
C ALA A 961 -12.57 -51.50 -2.70
N TYR A 962 -12.57 -52.40 -1.72
CA TYR A 962 -13.06 -52.12 -0.38
C TYR A 962 -11.91 -52.02 0.62
N SER A 963 -11.78 -50.86 1.27
CA SER A 963 -10.64 -50.57 2.15
C SER A 963 -10.87 -50.93 3.62
N ARG A 964 -12.12 -51.17 4.04
CA ARG A 964 -12.49 -51.45 5.44
C ARG A 964 -13.62 -52.49 5.56
N GLU A 965 -13.73 -53.41 4.58
CA GLU A 965 -14.71 -54.48 4.61
C GLU A 965 -14.35 -55.49 5.72
N PRO A 966 -15.24 -55.77 6.69
CA PRO A 966 -14.95 -56.73 7.74
C PRO A 966 -14.59 -58.12 7.18
N GLY A 967 -13.51 -58.71 7.68
CA GLY A 967 -13.07 -60.05 7.26
C GLY A 967 -12.39 -60.15 5.89
N LYS A 968 -12.14 -59.02 5.20
CA LYS A 968 -11.38 -58.98 3.94
C LYS A 968 -10.12 -58.12 4.07
N PRO A 969 -9.05 -58.41 3.31
CA PRO A 969 -7.89 -57.54 3.26
C PRO A 969 -8.27 -56.18 2.68
N LYS A 970 -7.63 -55.14 3.20
CA LYS A 970 -7.77 -53.78 2.71
C LYS A 970 -7.27 -53.69 1.27
N LYS A 971 -8.15 -53.32 0.34
CA LYS A 971 -7.80 -53.10 -1.07
C LYS A 971 -8.05 -51.66 -1.49
N TYR A 972 -7.20 -51.15 -2.37
CA TYR A 972 -7.38 -49.89 -3.07
C TYR A 972 -7.51 -50.09 -4.58
N VAL A 973 -7.81 -49.00 -5.31
CA VAL A 973 -8.01 -49.05 -6.77
C VAL A 973 -6.73 -49.47 -7.51
N GLN A 974 -5.56 -49.07 -7.03
CA GLN A 974 -4.28 -49.50 -7.58
C GLN A 974 -4.04 -51.01 -7.43
N ASP A 975 -4.55 -51.63 -6.37
CA ASP A 975 -4.44 -53.08 -6.19
C ASP A 975 -5.34 -53.82 -7.20
N VAL A 976 -6.54 -53.29 -7.49
CA VAL A 976 -7.41 -53.80 -8.55
C VAL A 976 -6.73 -53.71 -9.92
N LEU A 977 -6.10 -52.57 -10.22
CA LEU A 977 -5.36 -52.40 -11.49
C LEU A 977 -4.26 -53.45 -11.63
N ARG A 978 -3.47 -53.65 -10.57
CA ARG A 978 -2.35 -54.59 -10.55
C ARG A 978 -2.79 -56.06 -10.61
N GLU A 979 -3.80 -56.43 -9.83
CA GLU A 979 -4.20 -57.82 -9.64
C GLU A 979 -5.19 -58.33 -10.71
N GLN A 980 -6.05 -57.47 -11.24
CA GLN A 980 -7.19 -57.89 -12.08
C GLN A 980 -7.19 -57.28 -13.47
N LEU A 981 -6.52 -56.15 -13.68
CA LEU A 981 -6.61 -55.38 -14.93
C LEU A 981 -5.26 -55.13 -15.60
N SER A 982 -4.16 -55.69 -15.10
CA SER A 982 -2.79 -55.39 -15.57
C SER A 982 -2.64 -55.56 -17.09
N GLU A 983 -3.02 -56.72 -17.62
CA GLU A 983 -2.99 -57.00 -19.07
C GLU A 983 -3.95 -56.10 -19.86
N THR A 984 -5.15 -55.86 -19.34
CA THR A 984 -6.16 -55.03 -20.02
C THR A 984 -5.73 -53.57 -20.11
N VAL A 985 -5.15 -53.02 -19.03
CA VAL A 985 -4.59 -51.66 -19.00
C VAL A 985 -3.48 -51.52 -20.04
N TYR A 986 -2.54 -52.47 -20.08
CA TYR A 986 -1.47 -52.46 -21.07
C TYR A 986 -2.03 -52.54 -22.50
N LYS A 987 -2.91 -53.50 -22.78
CA LYS A 987 -3.54 -53.68 -24.09
C LYS A 987 -4.28 -52.42 -24.56
N TYR A 988 -5.15 -51.87 -23.71
CA TYR A 988 -5.95 -50.70 -24.08
C TYR A 988 -5.07 -49.48 -24.36
N LEU A 989 -4.07 -49.21 -23.52
CA LEU A 989 -3.24 -48.01 -23.67
C LEU A 989 -2.15 -48.16 -24.75
N ARG A 990 -1.63 -49.37 -24.99
CA ARG A 990 -0.56 -49.61 -25.95
C ARG A 990 -1.05 -49.98 -27.34
N GLU A 991 -2.07 -50.82 -27.45
CA GLU A 991 -2.48 -51.46 -28.71
C GLU A 991 -3.78 -50.88 -29.28
N GLU A 992 -4.78 -50.58 -28.43
CA GLU A 992 -6.12 -50.19 -28.88
C GLU A 992 -6.39 -48.68 -28.87
N GLY A 993 -5.37 -47.85 -28.63
CA GLY A 993 -5.55 -46.40 -28.62
C GLY A 993 -6.43 -45.87 -27.48
N GLY A 994 -6.66 -46.67 -26.43
CA GLY A 994 -7.56 -46.37 -25.33
C GLY A 994 -7.11 -45.21 -24.43
N HIS A 995 -8.05 -44.79 -23.58
CA HIS A 995 -7.91 -43.70 -22.64
C HIS A 995 -8.05 -44.18 -21.18
N ILE A 996 -7.32 -43.55 -20.27
CA ILE A 996 -7.41 -43.76 -18.83
C ILE A 996 -7.73 -42.45 -18.12
N TYR A 997 -8.73 -42.48 -17.24
CA TYR A 997 -9.18 -41.32 -16.48
C TYR A 997 -9.02 -41.62 -14.99
N VAL A 998 -8.31 -40.74 -14.28
CA VAL A 998 -8.06 -40.86 -12.85
C VAL A 998 -8.64 -39.63 -12.16
N CYS A 999 -9.57 -39.80 -11.22
CA CYS A 999 -10.24 -38.70 -10.54
C CYS A 999 -10.25 -38.90 -9.01
N GLY A 1000 -9.94 -37.83 -8.27
CA GLY A 1000 -10.06 -37.78 -6.81
C GLY A 1000 -8.80 -37.25 -6.11
N ASP A 1001 -8.37 -37.96 -5.06
CA ASP A 1001 -7.26 -37.54 -4.20
C ASP A 1001 -5.89 -37.62 -4.89
N VAL A 1002 -5.03 -36.64 -4.61
CA VAL A 1002 -3.69 -36.55 -5.21
C VAL A 1002 -2.78 -37.73 -4.85
N THR A 1003 -2.87 -38.25 -3.62
CA THR A 1003 -2.08 -39.41 -3.18
C THR A 1003 -2.51 -40.65 -3.94
N MET A 1004 -3.84 -40.81 -4.10
CA MET A 1004 -4.41 -41.91 -4.88
C MET A 1004 -3.98 -41.85 -6.34
N ALA A 1005 -4.04 -40.68 -6.97
CA ALA A 1005 -3.59 -40.52 -8.35
C ALA A 1005 -2.10 -40.86 -8.53
N GLY A 1006 -1.24 -40.42 -7.58
CA GLY A 1006 0.17 -40.79 -7.57
C GLY A 1006 0.41 -42.30 -7.46
N ASP A 1007 -0.37 -43.00 -6.63
CA ASP A 1007 -0.28 -44.46 -6.50
C ASP A 1007 -0.79 -45.20 -7.75
N VAL A 1008 -1.83 -44.67 -8.41
CA VAL A 1008 -2.33 -45.18 -9.69
C VAL A 1008 -1.29 -45.00 -10.78
N LEU A 1009 -0.68 -43.82 -10.90
CA LEU A 1009 0.39 -43.53 -11.86
C LEU A 1009 1.56 -44.50 -11.72
N LYS A 1010 2.08 -44.67 -10.49
CA LYS A 1010 3.15 -45.64 -10.20
C LYS A 1010 2.75 -47.06 -10.58
N THR A 1011 1.50 -47.43 -10.34
CA THR A 1011 1.01 -48.77 -10.68
C THR A 1011 0.91 -48.97 -12.19
N VAL A 1012 0.41 -47.98 -12.94
CA VAL A 1012 0.39 -48.03 -14.41
C VAL A 1012 1.82 -48.11 -14.95
N GLN A 1013 2.78 -47.37 -14.39
CA GLN A 1013 4.19 -47.46 -14.77
C GLN A 1013 4.76 -48.87 -14.54
N GLN A 1014 4.43 -49.52 -13.43
CA GLN A 1014 4.82 -50.92 -13.18
C GLN A 1014 4.15 -51.90 -14.15
N ILE A 1015 2.90 -51.67 -14.54
CA ILE A 1015 2.19 -52.48 -15.55
C ILE A 1015 2.91 -52.38 -16.90
N PHE A 1016 3.32 -51.18 -17.32
CA PHE A 1016 4.09 -50.97 -18.55
C PHE A 1016 5.47 -51.63 -18.50
N LYS A 1017 6.18 -51.55 -17.37
CA LYS A 1017 7.43 -52.28 -17.15
C LYS A 1017 7.23 -53.79 -17.33
N LEU A 1018 6.20 -54.35 -16.69
CA LEU A 1018 5.93 -55.79 -16.67
C LEU A 1018 5.53 -56.34 -18.04
N HIS A 1019 4.55 -55.73 -18.69
CA HIS A 1019 3.96 -56.25 -19.94
C HIS A 1019 4.65 -55.72 -21.20
N GLY A 1020 5.31 -54.57 -21.11
CA GLY A 1020 6.01 -53.94 -22.23
C GLY A 1020 7.49 -54.25 -22.33
N ASN A 1021 8.04 -55.06 -21.41
CA ASN A 1021 9.46 -55.40 -21.31
C ASN A 1021 10.38 -54.16 -21.44
N MET A 1022 10.00 -53.08 -20.78
CA MET A 1022 10.69 -51.79 -20.82
C MET A 1022 11.19 -51.41 -19.43
N SER A 1023 12.19 -50.53 -19.37
CA SER A 1023 12.66 -50.01 -18.08
C SER A 1023 11.57 -49.17 -17.40
N LEU A 1024 11.73 -48.90 -16.09
CA LEU A 1024 10.81 -47.99 -15.40
C LEU A 1024 10.87 -46.58 -15.99
N GLU A 1025 12.04 -46.16 -16.45
CA GLU A 1025 12.26 -44.86 -17.06
C GLU A 1025 11.52 -44.75 -18.40
N ASP A 1026 11.68 -45.74 -19.29
CA ASP A 1026 10.94 -45.82 -20.56
C ASP A 1026 9.43 -45.86 -20.36
N ALA A 1027 8.96 -46.61 -19.36
CA ALA A 1027 7.55 -46.64 -18.99
C ALA A 1027 7.06 -45.27 -18.51
N GLY A 1028 7.89 -44.54 -17.76
CA GLY A 1028 7.62 -43.17 -17.34
C GLY A 1028 7.48 -42.22 -18.54
N PHE A 1029 8.44 -42.26 -19.47
CA PHE A 1029 8.40 -41.49 -20.71
C PHE A 1029 7.17 -41.82 -21.56
N TYR A 1030 6.80 -43.10 -21.65
CA TYR A 1030 5.61 -43.51 -22.39
C TYR A 1030 4.33 -42.96 -21.79
N ILE A 1031 4.20 -42.95 -20.45
CA ILE A 1031 3.04 -42.36 -19.78
C ILE A 1031 3.03 -40.83 -19.97
N SER A 1032 4.19 -40.17 -19.95
CA SER A 1032 4.28 -38.74 -20.29
C SER A 1032 3.72 -38.48 -21.69
N LYS A 1033 4.13 -39.29 -22.68
CA LYS A 1033 3.59 -39.24 -24.03
C LYS A 1033 2.07 -39.44 -24.08
N LEU A 1034 1.51 -40.34 -23.26
CA LEU A 1034 0.04 -40.52 -23.17
C LEU A 1034 -0.66 -39.27 -22.59
N ARG A 1035 -0.04 -38.52 -21.69
CA ARG A 1035 -0.58 -37.24 -21.19
C ARG A 1035 -0.55 -36.18 -22.29
N ASP A 1036 0.55 -36.10 -23.04
CA ASP A 1036 0.71 -35.17 -24.17
C ASP A 1036 -0.27 -35.46 -25.31
N GLU A 1037 -0.55 -36.74 -25.57
CA GLU A 1037 -1.56 -37.20 -26.54
C GLU A 1037 -3.01 -37.05 -26.03
N HIS A 1038 -3.23 -36.52 -24.81
CA HIS A 1038 -4.54 -36.45 -24.16
C HIS A 1038 -5.25 -37.81 -24.08
N ARG A 1039 -4.53 -38.84 -23.64
CA ARG A 1039 -5.03 -40.21 -23.41
C ARG A 1039 -4.88 -40.69 -21.98
N TYR A 1040 -4.05 -40.01 -21.18
CA TYR A 1040 -3.99 -40.16 -19.73
C TYR A 1040 -4.53 -38.88 -19.08
N HIS A 1041 -5.69 -38.97 -18.43
CA HIS A 1041 -6.45 -37.84 -17.92
C HIS A 1041 -6.49 -37.86 -16.39
N GLU A 1042 -6.24 -36.73 -15.75
CA GLU A 1042 -6.25 -36.58 -14.30
C GLU A 1042 -7.12 -35.40 -13.86
N ASP A 1043 -8.07 -35.64 -12.95
CA ASP A 1043 -8.89 -34.61 -12.29
C ASP A 1043 -8.67 -34.70 -10.77
N ILE A 1044 -7.81 -33.84 -10.25
CA ILE A 1044 -7.26 -33.93 -8.89
C ILE A 1044 -7.93 -32.92 -7.97
N PHE A 1045 -8.54 -33.40 -6.88
CA PHE A 1045 -9.25 -32.58 -5.89
C PHE A 1045 -8.35 -32.00 -4.79
N GLY A 1046 -7.07 -32.39 -4.80
CA GLY A 1046 -6.10 -32.12 -3.74
C GLY A 1046 -6.05 -33.22 -2.67
N VAL A 1047 -5.66 -32.86 -1.44
CA VAL A 1047 -5.54 -33.80 -0.31
C VAL A 1047 -6.89 -33.95 0.40
N THR A 1048 -7.67 -34.94 0.00
CA THR A 1048 -9.05 -35.18 0.47
C THR A 1048 -9.20 -36.51 1.23
N LEU A 1049 -8.24 -37.42 1.08
CA LEU A 1049 -8.18 -38.68 1.80
C LEU A 1049 -7.08 -38.62 2.85
N ARG A 1050 -7.40 -39.09 4.07
CA ARG A 1050 -6.43 -39.21 5.18
C ARG A 1050 -5.70 -37.90 5.48
N THR A 1051 -6.37 -36.76 5.32
CA THR A 1051 -5.76 -35.43 5.38
C THR A 1051 -4.86 -35.24 6.59
N TYR A 1052 -5.31 -35.62 7.80
CA TYR A 1052 -4.49 -35.53 9.02
C TYR A 1052 -3.20 -36.36 8.97
N GLU A 1053 -3.29 -37.65 8.62
CA GLU A 1053 -2.15 -38.57 8.53
C GLU A 1053 -1.14 -38.11 7.47
N VAL A 1054 -1.64 -37.76 6.28
CA VAL A 1054 -0.80 -37.37 5.14
C VAL A 1054 -0.13 -36.02 5.39
N THR A 1055 -0.88 -35.03 5.88
CA THR A 1055 -0.35 -33.68 6.15
C THR A 1055 0.69 -33.71 7.25
N ASN A 1056 0.45 -34.44 8.35
CA ASN A 1056 1.41 -34.53 9.44
C ASN A 1056 2.72 -35.19 9.01
N ARG A 1057 2.64 -36.31 8.27
CA ARG A 1057 3.84 -36.98 7.75
C ARG A 1057 4.64 -36.04 6.83
N LEU A 1058 3.98 -35.43 5.85
CA LEU A 1058 4.64 -34.52 4.91
C LEU A 1058 5.24 -33.30 5.61
N ARG A 1059 4.57 -32.77 6.65
CA ARG A 1059 5.08 -31.64 7.43
C ARG A 1059 6.35 -32.02 8.19
N SER A 1060 6.37 -33.19 8.84
CA SER A 1060 7.56 -33.72 9.51
C SER A 1060 8.71 -33.94 8.52
N GLU A 1061 8.42 -34.48 7.33
CA GLU A 1061 9.41 -34.65 6.26
C GLU A 1061 9.94 -33.30 5.74
N SER A 1062 9.07 -32.31 5.54
CA SER A 1062 9.46 -30.95 5.10
C SER A 1062 10.31 -30.22 6.15
N ILE A 1063 9.98 -30.33 7.44
CA ILE A 1063 10.77 -29.72 8.53
C ILE A 1063 12.16 -30.36 8.60
N ALA A 1064 12.24 -31.70 8.56
CA ALA A 1064 13.52 -32.40 8.55
C ALA A 1064 14.41 -31.98 7.35
N PHE A 1065 13.80 -31.77 6.17
CA PHE A 1065 14.52 -31.29 4.99
C PHE A 1065 15.04 -29.86 5.14
N ILE A 1066 14.36 -29.00 5.92
CA ILE A 1066 14.81 -27.63 6.22
C ILE A 1066 15.93 -27.65 7.26
N GLU A 1067 15.82 -28.50 8.28
CA GLU A 1067 16.81 -28.64 9.36
C GLU A 1067 18.12 -29.34 8.90
N GLU A 1068 18.07 -30.18 7.87
CA GLU A 1068 19.26 -30.81 7.25
C GLU A 1068 20.08 -29.84 6.36
N ILE A 1069 19.69 -28.57 6.26
CA ILE A 1069 20.51 -27.52 5.62
C ILE A 1069 21.32 -26.72 6.68
N PRO A 1070 22.38 -27.28 7.28
CA PRO A 1070 23.47 -26.46 7.79
C PRO A 1070 24.80 -26.73 7.06
N LEU A 1071 25.50 -25.64 6.72
CA LEU A 1071 26.97 -25.60 6.60
C LEU A 1071 27.66 -26.46 5.52
N ARG A 1072 27.24 -26.37 4.25
CA ARG A 1072 28.22 -26.46 3.15
C ARG A 1072 28.30 -25.13 2.43
N GLY A 1073 29.32 -24.34 2.79
CA GLY A 1073 29.85 -23.34 1.87
C GLY A 1073 30.35 -24.09 0.64
N VAL A 1074 29.56 -24.09 -0.43
CA VAL A 1074 29.98 -24.61 -1.72
C VAL A 1074 30.68 -23.46 -2.43
N THR A 1075 32.01 -23.53 -2.39
CA THR A 1075 32.89 -22.69 -3.19
C THR A 1075 32.62 -22.93 -4.68
N TYR A 1076 32.65 -21.84 -5.42
CA TYR A 1076 32.56 -21.68 -6.86
C TYR A 1076 33.61 -22.55 -7.59
N PHE A 1077 33.46 -23.87 -7.76
CA PHE A 1077 34.31 -24.67 -8.67
C PHE A 1077 33.85 -26.09 -9.09
N ASP A 1078 32.64 -26.57 -8.74
CA ASP A 1078 32.25 -27.96 -9.05
C ASP A 1078 31.07 -28.13 -10.04
N VAL A 1079 31.04 -27.35 -11.13
CA VAL A 1079 30.34 -27.75 -12.37
C VAL A 1079 31.18 -27.30 -13.57
N LEU A 1080 32.22 -28.07 -13.87
CA LEU A 1080 32.76 -28.26 -15.21
C LEU A 1080 32.58 -29.73 -15.59
#